data_AF-A0A661Q738-F1
#
_entry.id   AF-A0A661Q738-F1
#
_cell.length_a   1.000
_cell.length_b   1.000
_cell.length_c   1.000
_cell.angle_alpha   90.00
_cell.angle_beta   90.00
_cell.angle_gamma   90.00
#
_symmetry.space_group_name_H-M   'P 1'
#
loop_
_entity.id
_entity.type
_entity.pdbx_description
1 polymer ?
#
loop_
_entity_poly.entity_id
_entity_poly.type
_entity_poly.pdbx_seq_one_letter_code
_entity_poly.pdbx_strand_id
1 'polypeptide(L)'
;KSDTPTSLRVNVELLENLMTLAGEMVLSRNQLMQAVNEFDQHSIKLAGQRINLVTSELQEAIMMTRMQPIGSVFNKFPRIVRDMSQKLNKEINLVITGKNVELDKTIVEGLNDPLTHLIRNSADHGIELPDARIAKDKPKAGRIDLKAYHEAGQVNIEITDDGGGLDSEKIADKALEKGMISPDQHAVMSRKEKMALILLPSLSTADKVTDVSGRGVGMDVVKSNIDQLGGQIEIDSEPGQGTTIRIKLPLTLAIIPSLLVSVGDERFALPQVNVSELVRIGAAQIKERVERVGDSEVMPLRGELIPLIRLDKVLGTKKTVIDPESGAEIDDRRQLISDRRSPATDIDQTLNKDPDAEAVEQKRSGAERRYKASSDLNIVVVSAGSFKYGLVVDELHDSVEIVVKPLGRHLKHISGYAGATIMGDGRVALILDVGGVAILADLTSMAGSQRAQDLLDGGEGAHAKDHQALLLFNNGQEEPCAVPLDIVERVEQVNFEDIETKSGQKVIKYRGGSLPLFSLSDVADVAELNKDQELIVIVFTVADREIGLMASEPVDTIEIKAVIDHETLKDTGIMGSAIINEKTTLIIDIHELVETLKPDWFKRLQKQEDRKKTAQRQAATGSDSYVPPEIKKILLVEDSDFFRSQLKKYIEDEERVCIQAEDGLIAWNWLQKNPDQLSLIITDIEMPNMDGFELCQHIRSDHRFDQLKIIAVTSLAADEHIAKGKKIGIDDYQIKLDKEKLLASIDANIR
;
A
#
# COMPACT_ATOMS: atom_id res chain seq x y z
N LYS A 1 -8.36 -39.55 34.55
CA LYS A 1 -9.67 -38.89 34.34
C LYS A 1 -10.59 -39.95 33.72
N SER A 2 -11.81 -40.08 34.23
CA SER A 2 -12.79 -41.09 33.83
C SER A 2 -13.09 -41.02 32.32
N ASP A 3 -12.97 -42.15 31.63
CA ASP A 3 -13.49 -42.37 30.27
C ASP A 3 -15.03 -42.35 30.30
N THR A 4 -15.62 -41.15 30.31
CA THR A 4 -17.01 -40.99 29.89
C THR A 4 -17.05 -41.17 28.37
N PRO A 5 -17.82 -42.14 27.83
CA PRO A 5 -17.90 -42.35 26.39
C PRO A 5 -18.44 -41.07 25.74
N THR A 6 -17.63 -40.46 24.88
CA THR A 6 -18.05 -39.33 24.04
C THR A 6 -18.98 -39.86 22.95
N SER A 7 -20.27 -39.55 23.04
CA SER A 7 -21.25 -39.86 22.00
C SER A 7 -21.38 -38.68 21.03
N LEU A 8 -21.40 -38.98 19.72
CA LEU A 8 -21.63 -38.01 18.64
C LEU A 8 -22.95 -38.37 17.97
N ARG A 9 -23.85 -37.38 17.83
CA ARG A 9 -25.14 -37.58 17.15
C ARG A 9 -24.96 -37.17 15.69
N VAL A 10 -25.04 -38.14 14.79
CA VAL A 10 -24.82 -37.94 13.35
C VAL A 10 -26.14 -38.11 12.60
N ASN A 11 -26.37 -37.30 11.56
CA ASN A 11 -27.52 -37.48 10.66
C ASN A 11 -27.36 -38.81 9.89
N VAL A 12 -28.43 -39.62 9.81
CA VAL A 12 -28.42 -40.90 9.10
C VAL A 12 -28.13 -40.72 7.61
N GLU A 13 -28.64 -39.65 7.01
CA GLU A 13 -28.39 -39.30 5.61
C GLU A 13 -26.90 -39.06 5.33
N LEU A 14 -26.20 -38.43 6.29
CA LEU A 14 -24.76 -38.22 6.19
C LEU A 14 -23.98 -39.55 6.21
N LEU A 15 -24.45 -40.52 7.01
CA LEU A 15 -23.84 -41.86 7.05
C LEU A 15 -24.04 -42.61 5.73
N GLU A 16 -25.21 -42.51 5.10
CA GLU A 16 -25.47 -43.10 3.78
C GLU A 16 -24.60 -42.45 2.69
N ASN A 17 -24.44 -41.13 2.72
CA ASN A 17 -23.55 -40.41 1.81
C ASN A 17 -22.09 -40.85 2.00
N LEU A 18 -21.61 -40.95 3.24
CA LEU A 18 -20.26 -41.46 3.54
C LEU A 18 -20.05 -42.90 3.04
N MET A 19 -21.05 -43.77 3.18
CA MET A 19 -20.98 -45.14 2.65
C MET A 19 -20.93 -45.16 1.11
N THR A 20 -21.68 -44.27 0.46
CA THR A 20 -21.70 -44.14 -1.00
C THR A 20 -20.34 -43.66 -1.51
N LEU A 21 -19.78 -42.61 -0.91
CA LEU A 21 -18.46 -42.06 -1.23
C LEU A 21 -17.34 -43.10 -0.98
N ALA A 22 -17.43 -43.88 0.10
CA ALA A 22 -16.50 -44.98 0.33
C ALA A 22 -16.58 -46.04 -0.78
N GLY A 23 -17.77 -46.36 -1.28
CA GLY A 23 -17.98 -47.24 -2.43
C GLY A 23 -17.35 -46.69 -3.71
N GLU A 24 -17.58 -45.41 -4.02
CA GLU A 24 -16.98 -44.73 -5.18
C GLU A 24 -15.46 -44.69 -5.11
N MET A 25 -14.89 -44.49 -3.91
CA MET A 25 -13.45 -44.50 -3.72
C MET A 25 -12.84 -45.88 -3.99
N VAL A 26 -13.52 -46.96 -3.58
CA VAL A 26 -13.09 -48.34 -3.88
C VAL A 26 -13.13 -48.63 -5.38
N LEU A 27 -14.19 -48.19 -6.08
CA LEU A 27 -14.30 -48.34 -7.53
C LEU A 27 -13.18 -47.57 -8.25
N SER A 28 -12.95 -46.32 -7.86
CA SER A 28 -11.91 -45.46 -8.46
C SER A 28 -10.51 -46.03 -8.21
N ARG A 29 -10.25 -46.60 -7.02
CA ARG A 29 -9.00 -47.31 -6.71
C ARG A 29 -8.80 -48.52 -7.62
N ASN A 30 -9.83 -49.31 -7.86
CA ASN A 30 -9.74 -50.48 -8.73
C ASN A 30 -9.48 -50.07 -10.19
N GLN A 31 -10.13 -49.01 -10.67
CA GLN A 31 -9.87 -48.43 -11.99
C GLN A 31 -8.44 -47.92 -12.14
N LEU A 32 -7.91 -47.24 -11.12
CA LEU A 32 -6.52 -46.81 -11.09
C LEU A 32 -5.56 -48.01 -11.18
N MET A 33 -5.78 -49.05 -10.35
CA MET A 33 -4.94 -50.24 -10.37
C MET A 33 -4.98 -50.96 -11.73
N GLN A 34 -6.15 -51.04 -12.37
CA GLN A 34 -6.28 -51.60 -13.71
C GLN A 34 -5.51 -50.75 -14.75
N ALA A 35 -5.67 -49.43 -14.72
CA ALA A 35 -4.99 -48.52 -15.64
C ALA A 35 -3.47 -48.54 -15.47
N VAL A 36 -2.97 -48.66 -14.23
CA VAL A 36 -1.54 -48.85 -13.94
C VAL A 36 -1.03 -50.17 -14.51
N ASN A 37 -1.77 -51.27 -14.35
CA ASN A 37 -1.39 -52.57 -14.91
C ASN A 37 -1.40 -52.59 -16.46
N GLU A 38 -2.28 -51.81 -17.07
CA GLU A 38 -2.39 -51.65 -18.53
C GLU A 38 -1.44 -50.58 -19.09
N PHE A 39 -0.70 -49.87 -18.22
CA PHE A 39 0.17 -48.73 -18.55
C PHE A 39 -0.55 -47.60 -19.32
N ASP A 40 -1.86 -47.45 -19.13
CA ASP A 40 -2.66 -46.40 -19.77
C ASP A 40 -2.59 -45.09 -18.96
N GLN A 41 -1.68 -44.22 -19.37
CA GLN A 41 -1.46 -42.90 -18.77
C GLN A 41 -2.73 -42.03 -18.74
N HIS A 42 -3.61 -42.14 -19.75
CA HIS A 42 -4.83 -41.34 -19.79
C HIS A 42 -5.81 -41.82 -18.73
N SER A 43 -6.03 -43.13 -18.66
CA SER A 43 -6.91 -43.73 -17.64
C SER A 43 -6.36 -43.57 -16.22
N ILE A 44 -5.04 -43.60 -16.02
CA ILE A 44 -4.39 -43.29 -14.73
C ILE A 44 -4.74 -41.86 -14.30
N LYS A 45 -4.62 -40.88 -15.20
CA LYS A 45 -4.91 -39.47 -14.89
C LYS A 45 -6.39 -39.27 -14.57
N LEU A 46 -7.30 -39.88 -15.32
CA LEU A 46 -8.75 -39.81 -15.07
C LEU A 46 -9.14 -40.47 -13.74
N ALA A 47 -8.60 -41.66 -13.45
CA ALA A 47 -8.86 -42.34 -12.18
C ALA A 47 -8.29 -41.55 -10.99
N GLY A 48 -7.12 -40.93 -11.14
CA GLY A 48 -6.53 -40.02 -10.16
C GLY A 48 -7.41 -38.80 -9.89
N GLN A 49 -7.92 -38.14 -10.94
CA GLN A 49 -8.85 -37.01 -10.80
C GLN A 49 -10.14 -37.41 -10.07
N ARG A 50 -10.68 -38.60 -10.38
CA ARG A 50 -11.89 -39.11 -9.72
C ARG A 50 -11.64 -39.43 -8.24
N ILE A 51 -10.49 -40.03 -7.91
CA ILE A 51 -10.09 -40.24 -6.52
C ILE A 51 -9.99 -38.91 -5.78
N ASN A 52 -9.38 -37.88 -6.39
CA ASN A 52 -9.28 -36.55 -5.76
C ASN A 52 -10.68 -35.99 -5.46
N LEU A 53 -11.60 -36.00 -6.43
CA LEU A 53 -12.97 -35.50 -6.23
C LEU A 53 -13.69 -36.24 -5.10
N VAL A 54 -13.71 -37.58 -5.15
CA VAL A 54 -14.37 -38.41 -4.13
C VAL A 54 -13.75 -38.21 -2.75
N THR A 55 -12.42 -38.00 -2.68
CA THR A 55 -11.73 -37.77 -1.41
C THR A 55 -12.10 -36.41 -0.83
N SER A 56 -12.20 -35.36 -1.65
CA SER A 56 -12.68 -34.04 -1.23
C SER A 56 -14.13 -34.07 -0.74
N GLU A 57 -15.03 -34.76 -1.45
CA GLU A 57 -16.43 -34.94 -1.03
C GLU A 57 -16.54 -35.77 0.27
N LEU A 58 -15.72 -36.83 0.41
CA LEU A 58 -15.66 -37.63 1.62
C LEU A 58 -15.18 -36.80 2.80
N GLN A 59 -14.18 -35.95 2.60
CA GLN A 59 -13.69 -35.02 3.59
C GLN A 59 -14.80 -34.05 4.01
N GLU A 60 -15.49 -33.41 3.06
CA GLU A 60 -16.60 -32.50 3.36
C GLU A 60 -17.69 -33.19 4.19
N ALA A 61 -18.10 -34.39 3.79
CA ALA A 61 -19.08 -35.18 4.53
C ALA A 61 -18.60 -35.58 5.94
N ILE A 62 -17.32 -35.94 6.11
CA ILE A 62 -16.74 -36.19 7.44
C ILE A 62 -16.73 -34.91 8.27
N MET A 63 -16.40 -33.76 7.66
CA MET A 63 -16.40 -32.47 8.35
C MET A 63 -17.78 -32.11 8.88
N MET A 64 -18.85 -32.37 8.12
CA MET A 64 -20.24 -32.19 8.56
C MET A 64 -20.59 -32.98 9.83
N THR A 65 -19.91 -34.10 10.11
CA THR A 65 -20.13 -34.86 11.36
C THR A 65 -19.65 -34.10 12.61
N ARG A 66 -18.69 -33.17 12.44
CA ARG A 66 -18.06 -32.39 13.52
C ARG A 66 -18.63 -30.97 13.64
N MET A 67 -19.39 -30.53 12.64
CA MET A 67 -19.98 -29.20 12.62
C MET A 67 -20.98 -29.03 13.75
N GLN A 68 -20.97 -27.84 14.34
CA GLN A 68 -21.93 -27.43 15.35
C GLN A 68 -22.49 -26.05 14.95
N PRO A 69 -23.79 -25.80 15.15
CA PRO A 69 -24.35 -24.48 14.90
C PRO A 69 -23.74 -23.43 15.85
N ILE A 70 -23.31 -22.31 15.27
CA ILE A 70 -22.75 -21.18 16.02
C ILE A 70 -23.77 -20.55 16.99
N GLY A 71 -25.07 -20.83 16.78
CA GLY A 71 -26.17 -20.41 17.66
C GLY A 71 -25.95 -20.74 19.14
N SER A 72 -25.21 -21.81 19.45
CA SER A 72 -24.82 -22.17 20.82
C SER A 72 -24.02 -21.07 21.54
N VAL A 73 -23.18 -20.33 20.82
CA VAL A 73 -22.47 -19.14 21.31
C VAL A 73 -23.42 -17.94 21.35
N PHE A 74 -24.18 -17.73 20.27
CA PHE A 74 -25.04 -16.55 20.12
C PHE A 74 -26.17 -16.48 21.16
N ASN A 75 -26.64 -17.63 21.67
CA ASN A 75 -27.73 -17.68 22.65
C ASN A 75 -27.39 -17.03 24.00
N LYS A 76 -26.11 -16.79 24.30
CA LYS A 76 -25.68 -16.11 25.54
C LYS A 76 -25.77 -14.59 25.43
N PHE A 77 -25.60 -14.04 24.24
CA PHE A 77 -25.49 -12.59 24.03
C PHE A 77 -26.74 -11.77 24.37
N PRO A 78 -27.99 -12.23 24.14
CA PRO A 78 -29.17 -11.49 24.56
C PRO A 78 -29.19 -11.18 26.07
N ARG A 79 -28.70 -12.13 26.91
CA ARG A 79 -28.59 -11.91 28.35
C ARG A 79 -27.48 -10.92 28.68
N ILE A 80 -26.30 -11.08 28.07
CA ILE A 80 -25.15 -10.20 28.30
C ILE A 80 -25.49 -8.75 27.91
N VAL A 81 -26.08 -8.53 26.74
CA VAL A 81 -26.49 -7.20 26.28
C VAL A 81 -27.57 -6.60 27.18
N ARG A 82 -28.53 -7.40 27.67
CA ARG A 82 -29.53 -6.94 28.64
C ARG A 82 -28.91 -6.51 29.97
N ASP A 83 -27.99 -7.31 30.52
CA ASP A 83 -27.31 -6.99 31.77
C ASP A 83 -26.44 -5.72 31.63
N MET A 84 -25.79 -5.54 30.48
CA MET A 84 -25.02 -4.33 30.15
C MET A 84 -25.90 -3.11 29.94
N SER A 85 -27.01 -3.25 29.22
CA SER A 85 -28.02 -2.21 29.01
C SER A 85 -28.50 -1.64 30.35
N GLN A 86 -28.78 -2.51 31.33
CA GLN A 86 -29.15 -2.10 32.68
C GLN A 86 -27.99 -1.44 33.44
N LYS A 87 -26.79 -2.03 33.39
CA LYS A 87 -25.61 -1.53 34.12
C LYS A 87 -25.15 -0.16 33.63
N LEU A 88 -25.21 0.08 32.32
CA LEU A 88 -24.75 1.31 31.67
C LEU A 88 -25.87 2.33 31.46
N ASN A 89 -27.11 1.98 31.81
CA ASN A 89 -28.31 2.79 31.59
C ASN A 89 -28.50 3.21 30.12
N LYS A 90 -28.30 2.26 29.20
CA LYS A 90 -28.47 2.42 27.75
C LYS A 90 -29.58 1.52 27.24
N GLU A 91 -30.39 1.98 26.29
CA GLU A 91 -31.35 1.12 25.60
C GLU A 91 -30.68 0.49 24.38
N ILE A 92 -30.58 -0.84 24.33
CA ILE A 92 -29.87 -1.57 23.26
C ILE A 92 -30.75 -2.70 22.74
N ASN A 93 -30.94 -2.74 21.42
CA ASN A 93 -31.61 -3.81 20.69
C ASN A 93 -30.58 -4.69 19.97
N LEU A 94 -30.52 -5.97 20.33
CA LEU A 94 -29.64 -6.96 19.70
C LEU A 94 -30.43 -7.79 18.68
N VAL A 95 -30.02 -7.72 17.41
CA VAL A 95 -30.55 -8.54 16.33
C VAL A 95 -29.54 -9.62 16.01
N ILE A 96 -29.98 -10.89 15.96
CA ILE A 96 -29.11 -12.02 15.65
C ILE A 96 -29.64 -12.76 14.43
N THR A 97 -28.81 -12.90 13.41
CA THR A 97 -29.11 -13.63 12.18
C THR A 97 -28.06 -14.72 11.92
N GLY A 98 -28.46 -15.84 11.32
CA GLY A 98 -27.51 -16.91 10.98
C GLY A 98 -27.15 -17.86 12.14
N LYS A 99 -28.03 -18.03 13.14
CA LYS A 99 -27.79 -18.96 14.27
C LYS A 99 -27.54 -20.41 13.85
N ASN A 100 -28.05 -20.80 12.68
CA ASN A 100 -27.94 -22.15 12.15
C ASN A 100 -26.69 -22.36 11.30
N VAL A 101 -25.85 -21.33 11.12
CA VAL A 101 -24.57 -21.45 10.40
C VAL A 101 -23.70 -22.44 11.14
N GLU A 102 -23.18 -23.41 10.39
CA GLU A 102 -22.45 -24.55 10.89
C GLU A 102 -20.94 -24.27 10.83
N LEU A 103 -20.24 -24.63 11.90
CA LEU A 103 -18.81 -24.35 12.07
C LEU A 103 -18.14 -25.48 12.88
N ASP A 104 -16.84 -25.71 12.68
CA ASP A 104 -16.11 -26.74 13.44
C ASP A 104 -16.22 -26.46 14.94
N LYS A 105 -16.52 -27.50 15.72
CA LYS A 105 -16.68 -27.40 17.18
C LYS A 105 -15.53 -26.67 17.87
N THR A 106 -14.28 -26.87 17.42
CA THR A 106 -13.10 -26.20 18.00
C THR A 106 -13.14 -24.70 17.77
N ILE A 107 -13.57 -24.27 16.58
CA ILE A 107 -13.72 -22.86 16.24
C ILE A 107 -14.88 -22.28 17.05
N VAL A 108 -16.02 -22.97 17.17
CA VAL A 108 -17.16 -22.53 17.99
C VAL A 108 -16.74 -22.31 19.44
N GLU A 109 -15.95 -23.22 20.03
CA GLU A 109 -15.43 -23.08 21.38
C GLU A 109 -14.43 -21.92 21.50
N GLY A 110 -13.52 -21.77 20.53
CA GLY A 110 -12.52 -20.70 20.48
C GLY A 110 -13.09 -19.30 20.27
N LEU A 111 -14.23 -19.17 19.57
CA LEU A 111 -14.89 -17.88 19.29
C LEU A 111 -15.63 -17.27 20.47
N ASN A 112 -15.90 -18.06 21.51
CA ASN A 112 -16.72 -17.62 22.64
C ASN A 112 -16.14 -16.37 23.32
N ASP A 113 -14.83 -16.33 23.55
CA ASP A 113 -14.17 -15.21 24.22
C ASP A 113 -14.03 -13.97 23.30
N PRO A 114 -13.52 -14.08 22.05
CA PRO A 114 -13.48 -12.97 21.08
C PRO A 114 -14.84 -12.30 20.86
N LEU A 115 -15.90 -13.07 20.57
CA LEU A 115 -17.21 -12.51 20.28
C LEU A 115 -17.84 -11.85 21.52
N THR A 116 -17.63 -12.44 22.71
CA THR A 116 -18.08 -11.81 23.96
C THR A 116 -17.42 -10.45 24.17
N HIS A 117 -16.13 -10.34 23.84
CA HIS A 117 -15.39 -9.10 23.95
C HIS A 117 -15.90 -8.05 22.97
N LEU A 118 -16.08 -8.40 21.69
CA LEU A 118 -16.55 -7.48 20.66
C LEU A 118 -17.97 -6.95 20.95
N ILE A 119 -18.91 -7.84 21.32
CA ILE A 119 -20.28 -7.44 21.68
C ILE A 119 -20.29 -6.51 22.90
N ARG A 120 -19.41 -6.77 23.88
CA ARG A 120 -19.26 -5.89 25.05
C ARG A 120 -18.75 -4.52 24.63
N ASN A 121 -17.75 -4.44 23.75
CA ASN A 121 -17.20 -3.17 23.29
C ASN A 121 -18.24 -2.35 22.52
N SER A 122 -19.03 -2.99 21.65
CA SER A 122 -20.15 -2.31 20.98
C SER A 122 -21.17 -1.78 21.98
N ALA A 123 -21.50 -2.51 23.04
CA ALA A 123 -22.45 -2.04 24.07
C ALA A 123 -21.87 -0.96 25.01
N ASP A 124 -20.61 -1.07 25.41
CA ASP A 124 -19.96 -0.16 26.38
C ASP A 124 -19.45 1.13 25.74
N HIS A 125 -18.74 1.00 24.62
CA HIS A 125 -18.09 2.14 23.96
C HIS A 125 -18.78 2.53 22.65
N GLY A 126 -19.33 1.57 21.90
CA GLY A 126 -20.02 1.84 20.63
C GLY A 126 -21.31 2.65 20.83
N ILE A 127 -22.30 2.08 21.52
CA ILE A 127 -23.61 2.71 21.69
C ILE A 127 -23.55 3.89 22.66
N GLU A 128 -24.03 5.07 22.25
CA GLU A 128 -24.09 6.25 23.11
C GLU A 128 -25.26 6.22 24.11
N LEU A 129 -25.28 7.13 25.09
CA LEU A 129 -26.40 7.28 26.02
C LEU A 129 -27.67 7.76 25.29
N PRO A 130 -28.88 7.39 25.76
CA PRO A 130 -30.14 7.74 25.10
C PRO A 130 -30.30 9.24 24.77
N ASP A 131 -29.93 10.12 25.70
CA ASP A 131 -30.04 11.58 25.51
C ASP A 131 -29.06 12.09 24.44
N ALA A 132 -27.84 11.55 24.41
CA ALA A 132 -26.84 11.88 23.40
C ALA A 132 -27.24 11.37 22.00
N ARG A 133 -27.98 10.26 21.91
CA ARG A 133 -28.52 9.74 20.66
C ARG A 133 -29.63 10.61 20.10
N ILE A 134 -30.58 11.02 20.95
CA ILE A 134 -31.65 11.95 20.56
C ILE A 134 -31.06 13.29 20.09
N ALA A 135 -30.03 13.79 20.76
CA ALA A 135 -29.34 15.02 20.36
C ALA A 135 -28.64 14.94 18.99
N LYS A 136 -28.36 13.73 18.48
CA LYS A 136 -27.75 13.47 17.16
C LYS A 136 -28.76 12.93 16.14
N ASP A 137 -30.07 13.10 16.37
CA ASP A 137 -31.16 12.58 15.53
C ASP A 137 -31.15 11.04 15.34
N LYS A 138 -30.58 10.30 16.30
CA LYS A 138 -30.53 8.84 16.29
C LYS A 138 -31.66 8.25 17.15
N PRO A 139 -32.16 7.04 16.82
CA PRO A 139 -33.13 6.35 17.65
C PRO A 139 -32.62 6.18 19.08
N LYS A 140 -33.52 6.38 20.06
CA LYS A 140 -33.22 6.28 21.49
C LYS A 140 -32.58 4.94 21.87
N ALA A 141 -33.10 3.85 21.30
CA ALA A 141 -32.52 2.52 21.42
C ALA A 141 -31.42 2.33 20.36
N GLY A 142 -30.19 2.05 20.79
CA GLY A 142 -29.10 1.65 19.92
C GLY A 142 -29.31 0.24 19.37
N ARG A 143 -28.74 -0.05 18.20
CA ARG A 143 -28.87 -1.33 17.51
C ARG A 143 -27.51 -2.00 17.37
N ILE A 144 -27.45 -3.27 17.74
CA ILE A 144 -26.32 -4.16 17.47
C ILE A 144 -26.84 -5.32 16.62
N ASP A 145 -26.28 -5.51 15.44
CA ASP A 145 -26.55 -6.62 14.54
C ASP A 145 -25.39 -7.63 14.60
N LEU A 146 -25.70 -8.87 14.97
CA LEU A 146 -24.77 -10.00 14.93
C LEU A 146 -25.24 -10.99 13.85
N LYS A 147 -24.46 -11.11 12.78
CA LYS A 147 -24.80 -11.89 11.60
C LYS A 147 -23.72 -12.93 11.33
N ALA A 148 -24.11 -14.16 11.01
CA ALA A 148 -23.22 -15.18 10.48
C ALA A 148 -23.75 -15.69 9.13
N TYR A 149 -22.86 -15.97 8.19
CA TYR A 149 -23.21 -16.57 6.89
C TYR A 149 -22.00 -17.25 6.23
N HIS A 150 -22.26 -18.15 5.29
CA HIS A 150 -21.23 -18.77 4.45
C HIS A 150 -21.03 -17.94 3.17
N GLU A 151 -19.78 -17.67 2.81
CA GLU A 151 -19.40 -17.01 1.56
C GLU A 151 -18.01 -17.48 1.14
N ALA A 152 -17.83 -17.81 -0.14
CA ALA A 152 -16.55 -18.24 -0.73
C ALA A 152 -15.80 -19.35 0.03
N GLY A 153 -16.52 -20.35 0.58
CA GLY A 153 -15.88 -21.43 1.35
C GLY A 153 -15.29 -20.99 2.70
N GLN A 154 -15.75 -19.86 3.22
CA GLN A 154 -15.42 -19.34 4.55
C GLN A 154 -16.71 -19.03 5.32
N VAL A 155 -16.60 -18.97 6.64
CA VAL A 155 -17.66 -18.46 7.50
C VAL A 155 -17.34 -17.01 7.87
N ASN A 156 -18.27 -16.13 7.52
CA ASN A 156 -18.21 -14.71 7.82
C ASN A 156 -19.10 -14.41 9.02
N ILE A 157 -18.54 -13.75 10.03
CA ILE A 157 -19.26 -13.26 11.19
C ILE A 157 -19.12 -11.74 11.21
N GLU A 158 -20.24 -11.03 11.12
CA GLU A 158 -20.31 -9.57 11.14
C GLU A 158 -20.95 -9.10 12.45
N ILE A 159 -20.32 -8.13 13.09
CA ILE A 159 -20.84 -7.40 14.25
C ILE A 159 -20.93 -5.94 13.85
N THR A 160 -22.13 -5.42 13.73
CA THR A 160 -22.38 -4.03 13.38
C THR A 160 -23.12 -3.34 14.52
N ASP A 161 -22.66 -2.16 14.91
CA ASP A 161 -23.38 -1.26 15.79
C ASP A 161 -23.65 0.08 15.11
N ASP A 162 -24.76 0.72 15.47
CA ASP A 162 -25.12 2.07 15.02
C ASP A 162 -24.64 3.15 16.01
N GLY A 163 -23.50 2.90 16.66
CA GLY A 163 -22.95 3.70 17.74
C GLY A 163 -22.27 5.00 17.30
N GLY A 164 -21.45 5.56 18.18
CA GLY A 164 -20.69 6.79 17.91
C GLY A 164 -19.59 6.62 16.88
N GLY A 165 -19.29 5.39 16.46
CA GLY A 165 -18.19 5.06 15.56
C GLY A 165 -16.83 5.30 16.17
N LEU A 166 -15.80 4.93 15.41
CA LEU A 166 -14.40 5.11 15.72
C LEU A 166 -13.82 6.19 14.81
N ASP A 167 -12.98 7.02 15.41
CA ASP A 167 -12.31 8.12 14.73
C ASP A 167 -10.90 7.64 14.35
N SER A 168 -10.69 7.38 13.06
CA SER A 168 -9.42 6.87 12.54
C SER A 168 -8.25 7.81 12.81
N GLU A 169 -8.48 9.12 12.77
CA GLU A 169 -7.44 10.11 13.05
C GLU A 169 -7.06 10.06 14.53
N LYS A 170 -8.02 10.08 15.45
CA LYS A 170 -7.68 9.96 16.89
C LYS A 170 -6.97 8.66 17.26
N ILE A 171 -7.29 7.57 16.57
CA ILE A 171 -6.58 6.29 16.76
C ILE A 171 -5.13 6.44 16.30
N ALA A 172 -4.91 7.04 15.14
CA ALA A 172 -3.60 7.28 14.57
C ALA A 172 -2.80 8.30 15.42
N ASP A 173 -3.41 9.40 15.87
CA ASP A 173 -2.80 10.38 16.79
C ASP A 173 -2.32 9.71 18.08
N LYS A 174 -3.15 8.85 18.70
CA LYS A 174 -2.75 8.10 19.90
C LYS A 174 -1.65 7.10 19.62
N ALA A 175 -1.61 6.52 18.42
CA ALA A 175 -0.53 5.63 18.01
C ALA A 175 0.78 6.42 17.80
N LEU A 176 0.69 7.64 17.28
CA LEU A 176 1.80 8.58 17.11
C LEU A 176 2.36 9.03 18.48
N GLU A 177 1.51 9.44 19.41
CA GLU A 177 1.90 9.81 20.78
C GLU A 177 2.63 8.66 21.51
N LYS A 178 2.23 7.42 21.25
CA LYS A 178 2.84 6.22 21.81
C LYS A 178 4.08 5.74 21.04
N GLY A 179 4.47 6.42 19.97
CA GLY A 179 5.63 6.07 19.15
C GLY A 179 5.45 4.78 18.35
N MET A 180 4.21 4.34 18.10
CA MET A 180 3.91 3.14 17.31
C MET A 180 3.96 3.40 15.80
N ILE A 181 3.71 4.64 15.39
CA ILE A 181 3.81 5.11 14.00
C ILE A 181 4.60 6.43 13.97
N SER A 182 5.26 6.73 12.84
CA SER A 182 5.94 8.02 12.66
C SER A 182 4.99 9.11 12.17
N PRO A 183 5.34 10.41 12.31
CA PRO A 183 4.56 11.51 11.74
C PRO A 183 4.33 11.34 10.23
N ASP A 184 5.34 10.85 9.51
CA ASP A 184 5.24 10.62 8.07
C ASP A 184 4.26 9.49 7.72
N GLN A 185 4.26 8.40 8.52
CA GLN A 185 3.24 7.36 8.37
C GLN A 185 1.83 7.89 8.65
N HIS A 186 1.69 8.72 9.69
CA HIS A 186 0.40 9.32 10.03
C HIS A 186 -0.19 10.12 8.84
N ALA A 187 0.66 10.79 8.06
CA ALA A 187 0.25 11.59 6.91
C ALA A 187 -0.18 10.75 5.70
N VAL A 188 0.47 9.61 5.43
CA VAL A 188 0.26 8.80 4.22
C VAL A 188 -0.76 7.67 4.40
N MET A 189 -0.99 7.21 5.64
CA MET A 189 -1.89 6.08 5.90
C MET A 189 -3.33 6.37 5.46
N SER A 190 -3.91 5.44 4.72
CA SER A 190 -5.33 5.45 4.39
C SER A 190 -6.18 5.29 5.65
N ARG A 191 -7.45 5.73 5.58
CA ARG A 191 -8.42 5.57 6.67
C ARG A 191 -8.52 4.12 7.17
N LYS A 192 -8.44 3.15 6.25
CA LYS A 192 -8.51 1.72 6.58
C LYS A 192 -7.29 1.26 7.38
N GLU A 193 -6.10 1.73 7.01
CA GLU A 193 -4.86 1.41 7.73
C GLU A 193 -4.81 2.09 9.10
N LYS A 194 -5.22 3.36 9.19
CA LYS A 194 -5.36 4.08 10.46
C LYS A 194 -6.33 3.35 11.41
N MET A 195 -7.46 2.85 10.88
CA MET A 195 -8.42 2.07 11.66
C MET A 195 -7.81 0.75 12.16
N ALA A 196 -7.01 0.06 11.35
CA ALA A 196 -6.39 -1.21 11.70
C ALA A 196 -5.41 -1.11 12.88
N LEU A 197 -4.88 0.10 13.17
CA LEU A 197 -4.00 0.35 14.32
C LEU A 197 -4.66 -0.01 15.66
N ILE A 198 -5.99 0.05 15.77
CA ILE A 198 -6.72 -0.34 16.99
C ILE A 198 -6.47 -1.81 17.39
N LEU A 199 -6.02 -2.64 16.44
CA LEU A 199 -5.69 -4.04 16.67
C LEU A 199 -4.27 -4.24 17.22
N LEU A 200 -3.46 -3.18 17.32
CA LEU A 200 -2.09 -3.26 17.82
C LEU A 200 -2.06 -3.41 19.36
N PRO A 201 -1.07 -4.15 19.90
CA PRO A 201 -0.87 -4.25 21.33
C PRO A 201 -0.71 -2.86 21.96
N SER A 202 -1.29 -2.66 23.15
CA SER A 202 -1.15 -1.42 23.95
C SER A 202 -1.83 -0.15 23.40
N LEU A 203 -2.55 -0.22 22.28
CA LEU A 203 -3.39 0.87 21.78
C LEU A 203 -4.84 0.68 22.26
N SER A 204 -5.19 1.36 23.35
CA SER A 204 -6.59 1.55 23.77
C SER A 204 -6.90 3.03 23.75
N THR A 205 -8.05 3.39 23.16
CA THR A 205 -8.50 4.78 23.00
C THR A 205 -9.14 5.35 24.28
N ALA A 206 -9.29 4.58 25.35
CA ALA A 206 -9.92 5.03 26.59
C ALA A 206 -8.91 5.65 27.58
N ASP A 207 -9.14 6.89 28.01
CA ASP A 207 -8.30 7.62 28.98
C ASP A 207 -8.49 7.16 30.44
N LYS A 208 -9.44 6.25 30.69
CA LYS A 208 -9.67 5.62 31.99
C LYS A 208 -9.86 4.12 31.82
N VAL A 209 -9.11 3.33 32.58
CA VAL A 209 -9.37 1.90 32.77
C VAL A 209 -10.73 1.76 33.46
N THR A 210 -11.74 1.25 32.76
CA THR A 210 -13.05 0.97 33.35
C THR A 210 -12.96 -0.29 34.23
N ASP A 211 -13.39 -0.17 35.49
CA ASP A 211 -13.39 -1.24 36.51
C ASP A 211 -14.24 -2.49 36.15
N VAL A 212 -14.81 -2.55 34.94
CA VAL A 212 -15.64 -3.66 34.46
C VAL A 212 -14.81 -4.70 33.68
N SER A 213 -13.60 -4.36 33.24
CA SER A 213 -12.72 -5.25 32.45
C SER A 213 -11.55 -5.77 33.29
N GLY A 214 -11.86 -6.53 34.34
CA GLY A 214 -10.91 -7.10 35.30
C GLY A 214 -9.89 -8.14 34.76
N ARG A 215 -9.51 -8.10 33.47
CA ARG A 215 -8.41 -8.88 32.90
C ARG A 215 -7.62 -8.20 31.77
N GLY A 216 -7.81 -6.90 31.50
CA GLY A 216 -6.97 -6.18 30.51
C GLY A 216 -6.92 -6.85 29.13
N VAL A 217 -8.05 -7.30 28.62
CA VAL A 217 -8.14 -7.90 27.28
C VAL A 217 -8.30 -6.76 26.29
N GLY A 218 -7.28 -6.46 25.48
CA GLY A 218 -7.38 -5.50 24.40
C GLY A 218 -7.88 -6.14 23.11
N MET A 219 -8.02 -5.32 22.07
CA MET A 219 -8.37 -5.79 20.73
C MET A 219 -7.23 -6.62 20.08
N ASP A 220 -6.01 -6.49 20.60
CA ASP A 220 -4.84 -7.33 20.29
C ASP A 220 -5.06 -8.81 20.66
N VAL A 221 -5.66 -9.08 21.83
CA VAL A 221 -6.00 -10.45 22.24
C VAL A 221 -7.12 -11.03 21.37
N VAL A 222 -8.09 -10.20 20.98
CA VAL A 222 -9.14 -10.62 20.05
C VAL A 222 -8.52 -11.02 18.71
N LYS A 223 -7.66 -10.17 18.14
CA LYS A 223 -6.93 -10.46 16.89
C LYS A 223 -6.11 -11.75 17.00
N SER A 224 -5.27 -11.87 18.03
CA SER A 224 -4.42 -13.05 18.22
C SER A 224 -5.24 -14.35 18.35
N ASN A 225 -6.38 -14.31 19.04
CA ASN A 225 -7.29 -15.46 19.13
C ASN A 225 -7.91 -15.82 17.77
N ILE A 226 -8.29 -14.84 16.95
CA ILE A 226 -8.83 -15.08 15.61
C ILE A 226 -7.74 -15.62 14.67
N ASP A 227 -6.52 -15.07 14.72
CA ASP A 227 -5.38 -15.53 13.92
C ASP A 227 -5.01 -16.98 14.28
N GLN A 228 -5.06 -17.36 15.57
CA GLN A 228 -4.87 -18.76 16.00
C GLN A 228 -5.94 -19.72 15.48
N LEU A 229 -7.14 -19.23 15.17
CA LEU A 229 -8.21 -19.99 14.53
C LEU A 229 -8.06 -20.01 13.00
N GLY A 230 -6.93 -19.51 12.46
CA GLY A 230 -6.68 -19.39 11.03
C GLY A 230 -7.59 -18.37 10.35
N GLY A 231 -8.21 -17.47 11.11
CA GLY A 231 -9.12 -16.45 10.62
C GLY A 231 -8.45 -15.11 10.36
N GLN A 232 -9.24 -14.16 9.86
CA GLN A 232 -8.87 -12.77 9.66
C GLN A 232 -9.94 -11.87 10.29
N ILE A 233 -9.52 -10.70 10.78
CA ILE A 233 -10.41 -9.67 11.32
C ILE A 233 -10.25 -8.36 10.54
N GLU A 234 -11.38 -7.76 10.15
CA GLU A 234 -11.45 -6.48 9.47
C GLU A 234 -12.37 -5.53 10.24
N ILE A 235 -12.02 -4.25 10.31
CA ILE A 235 -12.80 -3.21 11.00
C ILE A 235 -13.05 -2.07 10.04
N ASP A 236 -14.31 -1.62 9.95
CA ASP A 236 -14.73 -0.43 9.24
C ASP A 236 -15.66 0.39 10.13
N SER A 237 -15.40 1.69 10.28
CA SER A 237 -16.16 2.51 11.22
C SER A 237 -16.11 3.99 10.89
N GLU A 238 -17.29 4.62 10.82
CA GLU A 238 -17.41 6.05 10.56
C GLU A 238 -17.91 6.80 11.80
N PRO A 239 -17.26 7.93 12.17
CA PRO A 239 -17.73 8.76 13.27
C PRO A 239 -19.21 9.14 13.11
N GLY A 240 -19.99 8.88 14.15
CA GLY A 240 -21.43 9.15 14.21
C GLY A 240 -22.32 8.09 13.57
N GLN A 241 -21.81 7.24 12.67
CA GLN A 241 -22.60 6.23 11.96
C GLN A 241 -22.50 4.83 12.59
N GLY A 242 -21.37 4.51 13.23
CA GLY A 242 -21.18 3.26 13.96
C GLY A 242 -19.96 2.46 13.50
N THR A 243 -19.91 1.18 13.88
CA THR A 243 -18.76 0.29 13.66
C THR A 243 -19.23 -1.03 13.08
N THR A 244 -18.53 -1.55 12.09
CA THR A 244 -18.68 -2.91 11.56
C THR A 244 -17.37 -3.66 11.69
N ILE A 245 -17.42 -4.81 12.36
CA ILE A 245 -16.31 -5.73 12.54
C ILE A 245 -16.66 -7.02 11.81
N ARG A 246 -15.80 -7.44 10.87
CA ARG A 246 -15.96 -8.68 10.12
C ARG A 246 -14.87 -9.66 10.51
N ILE A 247 -15.27 -10.89 10.79
CA ILE A 247 -14.38 -12.01 11.08
C ILE A 247 -14.58 -13.06 9.99
N LYS A 248 -13.50 -13.41 9.31
CA LYS A 248 -13.46 -14.45 8.28
C LYS A 248 -12.78 -15.68 8.85
N LEU A 249 -13.43 -16.83 8.81
CA LEU A 249 -12.88 -18.08 9.36
C LEU A 249 -12.93 -19.19 8.30
N PRO A 250 -11.89 -20.03 8.24
CA PRO A 250 -11.94 -21.22 7.41
C PRO A 250 -13.01 -22.19 7.95
N LEU A 251 -13.68 -22.94 7.06
CA LEU A 251 -14.63 -23.95 7.50
C LEU A 251 -13.94 -25.09 8.28
N THR A 252 -12.66 -25.35 8.02
CA THR A 252 -11.93 -26.47 8.64
C THR A 252 -10.52 -26.06 9.05
N LEU A 253 -10.08 -26.55 10.22
CA LEU A 253 -8.72 -26.34 10.74
C LEU A 253 -7.77 -27.50 10.45
N ALA A 254 -8.29 -28.66 10.04
CA ALA A 254 -7.47 -29.85 9.85
C ALA A 254 -6.68 -29.80 8.54
N ILE A 255 -7.22 -29.17 7.50
CA ILE A 255 -6.59 -29.11 6.18
C ILE A 255 -6.52 -27.66 5.73
N ILE A 256 -5.31 -27.20 5.45
CA ILE A 256 -5.07 -25.83 4.98
C ILE A 256 -4.27 -25.86 3.68
N PRO A 257 -4.59 -25.00 2.69
CA PRO A 257 -3.75 -24.83 1.53
C PRO A 257 -2.43 -24.18 1.96
N SER A 258 -1.32 -24.78 1.57
CA SER A 258 0.01 -24.29 1.93
C SER A 258 0.97 -24.38 0.75
N LEU A 259 1.79 -23.35 0.61
CA LEU A 259 2.94 -23.35 -0.28
C LEU A 259 4.05 -24.17 0.37
N LEU A 260 4.60 -25.16 -0.33
CA LEU A 260 5.78 -25.88 0.12
C LEU A 260 7.04 -25.10 -0.29
N VAL A 261 7.95 -24.93 0.66
CA VAL A 261 9.26 -24.29 0.45
C VAL A 261 10.36 -25.17 1.03
N SER A 262 11.54 -25.14 0.43
CA SER A 262 12.71 -25.86 0.97
C SER A 262 13.80 -24.91 1.42
N VAL A 263 14.51 -25.34 2.46
CA VAL A 263 15.78 -24.76 2.90
C VAL A 263 16.73 -25.92 3.20
N GLY A 264 17.80 -26.05 2.42
CA GLY A 264 18.61 -27.26 2.36
C GLY A 264 17.74 -28.50 2.07
N ASP A 265 17.95 -29.56 2.83
CA ASP A 265 17.19 -30.82 2.72
C ASP A 265 15.82 -30.80 3.42
N GLU A 266 15.50 -29.74 4.15
CA GLU A 266 14.28 -29.63 4.94
C GLU A 266 13.17 -28.94 4.15
N ARG A 267 11.95 -29.48 4.27
CA ARG A 267 10.73 -28.91 3.67
C ARG A 267 9.85 -28.29 4.74
N PHE A 268 9.38 -27.10 4.44
CA PHE A 268 8.47 -26.33 5.27
C PHE A 268 7.18 -26.05 4.50
N ALA A 269 6.07 -25.99 5.22
CA ALA A 269 4.79 -25.60 4.67
C ALA A 269 4.40 -24.22 5.19
N LEU A 270 4.06 -23.33 4.27
CA LEU A 270 3.67 -21.96 4.57
C LEU A 270 2.20 -21.78 4.21
N PRO A 271 1.32 -21.45 5.18
CA PRO A 271 -0.10 -21.23 4.90
C PRO A 271 -0.29 -20.18 3.81
N GLN A 272 -1.02 -20.53 2.75
CA GLN A 272 -1.15 -19.67 1.57
C GLN A 272 -1.85 -18.35 1.88
N VAL A 273 -2.72 -18.33 2.89
CA VAL A 273 -3.40 -17.14 3.40
C VAL A 273 -2.44 -16.04 3.87
N ASN A 274 -1.21 -16.40 4.25
CA ASN A 274 -0.18 -15.45 4.68
C ASN A 274 0.77 -15.07 3.54
N VAL A 275 0.66 -15.66 2.36
CA VAL A 275 1.50 -15.37 1.19
C VAL A 275 0.87 -14.25 0.38
N SER A 276 1.58 -13.14 0.25
CA SER A 276 1.15 -12.01 -0.59
C SER A 276 1.63 -12.16 -2.03
N GLU A 277 2.90 -12.51 -2.23
CA GLU A 277 3.52 -12.60 -3.55
C GLU A 277 4.74 -13.53 -3.54
N LEU A 278 5.06 -14.13 -4.70
CA LEU A 278 6.28 -14.91 -4.93
C LEU A 278 7.20 -14.10 -5.84
N VAL A 279 8.40 -13.80 -5.35
CA VAL A 279 9.39 -13.01 -6.09
C VAL A 279 10.62 -13.87 -6.34
N ARG A 280 11.03 -13.94 -7.60
CA ARG A 280 12.30 -14.57 -8.01
C ARG A 280 13.20 -13.51 -8.60
N ILE A 281 14.39 -13.35 -8.01
CA ILE A 281 15.42 -12.44 -8.52
C ILE A 281 16.50 -13.27 -9.19
N GLY A 282 16.76 -13.00 -10.47
CA GLY A 282 17.84 -13.65 -11.19
C GLY A 282 19.19 -13.34 -10.55
N ALA A 283 20.10 -14.31 -10.53
CA ALA A 283 21.42 -14.17 -9.88
C ALA A 283 22.22 -12.90 -10.30
N ALA A 284 21.96 -12.38 -11.50
CA ALA A 284 22.52 -11.16 -12.05
C ALA A 284 22.05 -9.88 -11.33
N GLN A 285 20.77 -9.85 -10.94
CA GLN A 285 20.06 -8.67 -10.47
C GLN A 285 20.04 -8.57 -8.94
N ILE A 286 20.54 -9.57 -8.21
CA ILE A 286 20.51 -9.59 -6.74
C ILE A 286 21.16 -8.34 -6.13
N LYS A 287 22.30 -7.89 -6.67
CA LYS A 287 23.00 -6.71 -6.14
C LYS A 287 22.26 -5.39 -6.40
N GLU A 288 21.50 -5.33 -7.49
CA GLU A 288 20.74 -4.15 -7.90
C GLU A 288 19.36 -4.10 -7.20
N ARG A 289 18.80 -5.26 -6.85
CA ARG A 289 17.45 -5.39 -6.28
C ARG A 289 17.41 -5.71 -4.78
N VAL A 290 18.56 -5.97 -4.16
CA VAL A 290 18.66 -6.15 -2.71
C VAL A 290 19.60 -5.09 -2.18
N GLU A 291 19.02 -4.18 -1.42
CA GLU A 291 19.71 -3.08 -0.78
C GLU A 291 19.99 -3.42 0.69
N ARG A 292 20.94 -2.71 1.29
CA ARG A 292 21.22 -2.83 2.71
C ARG A 292 20.93 -1.49 3.37
N VAL A 293 20.05 -1.52 4.36
CA VAL A 293 19.76 -0.39 5.24
C VAL A 293 20.19 -0.81 6.63
N GLY A 294 21.22 -0.18 7.20
CA GLY A 294 21.82 -0.60 8.47
C GLY A 294 22.32 -2.06 8.44
N ASP A 295 21.80 -2.91 9.34
CA ASP A 295 22.11 -4.34 9.39
C ASP A 295 21.07 -5.24 8.69
N SER A 296 20.04 -4.66 8.08
CA SER A 296 18.96 -5.37 7.40
C SER A 296 19.15 -5.36 5.89
N GLU A 297 18.96 -6.50 5.25
CA GLU A 297 18.84 -6.59 3.79
C GLU A 297 17.38 -6.35 3.42
N VAL A 298 17.10 -5.44 2.49
CA VAL A 298 15.76 -5.04 2.06
C VAL A 298 15.64 -5.12 0.55
N MET A 299 14.42 -5.28 0.04
CA MET A 299 14.13 -5.31 -1.38
C MET A 299 13.03 -4.30 -1.71
N PRO A 300 13.25 -3.34 -2.63
CA PRO A 300 12.19 -2.53 -3.16
C PRO A 300 11.22 -3.40 -3.99
N LEU A 301 9.95 -3.35 -3.62
CA LEU A 301 8.87 -4.06 -4.30
C LEU A 301 7.64 -3.16 -4.36
N ARG A 302 7.27 -2.74 -5.58
CA ARG A 302 6.09 -1.89 -5.85
C ARG A 302 6.06 -0.61 -4.99
N GLY A 303 7.21 0.06 -4.85
CA GLY A 303 7.33 1.29 -4.06
C GLY A 303 7.52 1.10 -2.55
N GLU A 304 7.49 -0.14 -2.04
CA GLU A 304 7.74 -0.43 -0.62
C GLU A 304 9.08 -1.16 -0.41
N LEU A 305 9.82 -0.80 0.64
CA LEU A 305 11.00 -1.55 1.08
C LEU A 305 10.57 -2.75 1.92
N ILE A 306 10.78 -3.95 1.38
CA ILE A 306 10.44 -5.22 2.02
C ILE A 306 11.68 -5.79 2.73
N PRO A 307 11.70 -5.91 4.07
CA PRO A 307 12.79 -6.56 4.77
C PRO A 307 12.94 -8.02 4.34
N LEU A 308 14.16 -8.46 4.05
CA LEU A 308 14.47 -9.82 3.67
C LEU A 308 15.03 -10.60 4.85
N ILE A 309 14.36 -11.71 5.16
CA ILE A 309 14.75 -12.65 6.20
C ILE A 309 15.18 -13.95 5.56
N ARG A 310 16.37 -14.37 5.94
CA ARG A 310 16.96 -15.67 5.63
C ARG A 310 16.33 -16.76 6.52
N LEU A 311 15.47 -17.61 5.94
CA LEU A 311 14.76 -18.64 6.71
C LEU A 311 15.73 -19.65 7.35
N ASP A 312 16.86 -19.94 6.70
CA ASP A 312 17.96 -20.77 7.23
C ASP A 312 18.51 -20.21 8.55
N LYS A 313 18.80 -18.91 8.58
CA LYS A 313 19.35 -18.25 9.76
C LYS A 313 18.36 -18.24 10.92
N VAL A 314 17.09 -17.94 10.65
CA VAL A 314 16.06 -17.85 11.69
C VAL A 314 15.77 -19.20 12.33
N LEU A 315 15.75 -20.26 11.53
CA LEU A 315 15.48 -21.62 12.02
C LEU A 315 16.74 -22.37 12.47
N GLY A 316 17.92 -21.79 12.26
CA GLY A 316 19.21 -22.40 12.62
C GLY A 316 19.54 -23.65 11.79
N THR A 317 19.03 -23.75 10.56
CA THR A 317 19.29 -24.89 9.68
C THR A 317 20.62 -24.71 8.93
N LYS A 318 21.34 -25.82 8.70
CA LYS A 318 22.59 -25.78 7.95
C LYS A 318 22.29 -25.64 6.47
N LYS A 319 22.93 -24.66 5.83
CA LYS A 319 22.79 -24.46 4.39
C LYS A 319 23.89 -25.18 3.63
N THR A 320 23.47 -25.88 2.60
CA THR A 320 24.35 -26.54 1.65
C THR A 320 23.99 -26.12 0.22
N VAL A 321 25.01 -25.98 -0.62
CA VAL A 321 24.88 -25.70 -2.06
C VAL A 321 25.35 -26.94 -2.80
N ILE A 322 24.63 -27.34 -3.83
CA ILE A 322 25.08 -28.41 -4.70
C ILE A 322 26.05 -27.80 -5.70
N ASP A 323 27.30 -28.26 -5.68
CA ASP A 323 28.29 -27.91 -6.68
C ASP A 323 27.77 -28.39 -8.06
N PRO A 324 27.51 -27.48 -9.01
CA PRO A 324 26.92 -27.82 -10.29
C PRO A 324 27.83 -28.65 -11.21
N GLU A 325 29.12 -28.80 -10.90
CA GLU A 325 30.04 -29.66 -11.67
C GLU A 325 30.26 -31.03 -11.04
N SER A 326 30.37 -31.10 -9.71
CA SER A 326 30.62 -32.37 -9.00
C SER A 326 29.36 -33.04 -8.47
N GLY A 327 28.24 -32.31 -8.39
CA GLY A 327 27.02 -32.73 -7.71
C GLY A 327 27.19 -32.86 -6.19
N ALA A 328 28.34 -32.44 -5.65
CA ALA A 328 28.66 -32.57 -4.24
C ALA A 328 28.01 -31.45 -3.43
N GLU A 329 27.45 -31.80 -2.29
CA GLU A 329 26.84 -30.89 -1.34
C GLU A 329 27.94 -30.21 -0.50
N ILE A 330 28.03 -28.88 -0.59
CA ILE A 330 29.04 -28.04 0.09
C ILE A 330 28.40 -27.00 0.99
N ASP A 331 28.97 -26.76 2.18
CA ASP A 331 28.44 -25.74 3.10
C ASP A 331 28.41 -24.33 2.47
N ASP A 332 27.26 -23.64 2.53
CA ASP A 332 27.14 -22.25 2.10
C ASP A 332 27.76 -21.33 3.16
N ARG A 333 28.85 -20.66 2.80
CA ARG A 333 29.60 -19.77 3.70
C ARG A 333 29.20 -18.29 3.61
N ARG A 334 28.17 -17.94 2.81
CA ARG A 334 27.73 -16.54 2.64
C ARG A 334 27.15 -15.96 3.92
N GLN A 335 27.70 -14.83 4.35
CA GLN A 335 27.14 -14.08 5.47
C GLN A 335 26.00 -13.16 5.02
N LEU A 336 26.09 -12.56 3.82
CA LEU A 336 25.06 -11.67 3.24
C LEU A 336 24.31 -12.34 2.06
N ILE A 337 23.06 -11.94 1.79
CA ILE A 337 22.30 -12.33 0.59
C ILE A 337 22.95 -11.75 -0.67
N SER A 338 23.49 -10.53 -0.57
CA SER A 338 24.14 -9.79 -1.66
C SER A 338 25.58 -10.24 -2.00
N ASP A 339 26.21 -11.08 -1.18
CA ASP A 339 27.59 -11.54 -1.39
C ASP A 339 27.73 -12.40 -2.66
N ARG A 340 28.33 -11.81 -3.72
CA ARG A 340 28.85 -12.53 -4.88
C ARG A 340 30.30 -12.94 -4.66
N ARG A 341 30.70 -14.12 -5.16
CA ARG A 341 32.11 -14.39 -5.48
C ARG A 341 32.53 -13.45 -6.63
N SER A 342 32.98 -12.24 -6.31
CA SER A 342 33.46 -11.28 -7.30
C SER A 342 34.78 -11.75 -7.95
N PRO A 343 34.97 -11.58 -9.28
CA PRO A 343 36.23 -11.89 -9.97
C PRO A 343 37.42 -10.99 -9.62
N ALA A 344 37.23 -9.98 -8.77
CA ALA A 344 38.26 -9.02 -8.39
C ALA A 344 38.11 -8.66 -6.91
N THR A 345 39.01 -9.16 -6.08
CA THR A 345 39.43 -8.43 -4.88
C THR A 345 40.76 -7.80 -5.25
N ASP A 346 40.68 -6.62 -5.87
CA ASP A 346 41.81 -5.69 -5.94
C ASP A 346 41.34 -4.23 -5.79
N ILE A 347 40.17 -4.02 -5.19
CA ILE A 347 39.70 -2.68 -4.82
C ILE A 347 39.02 -2.76 -3.45
N ASP A 348 39.83 -3.04 -2.43
CA ASP A 348 39.82 -2.24 -1.19
C ASP A 348 41.08 -2.58 -0.37
N GLN A 349 42.17 -1.85 -0.61
CA GLN A 349 43.35 -1.86 0.26
C GLN A 349 43.20 -0.86 1.42
N THR A 350 42.01 -0.39 1.70
CA THR A 350 41.74 0.56 2.77
C THR A 350 40.65 0.05 3.67
N LEU A 351 40.98 -0.90 4.56
CA LEU A 351 40.44 -1.02 5.93
C LEU A 351 41.16 -2.16 6.68
N ASN A 352 41.96 -1.75 7.67
CA ASN A 352 42.48 -2.53 8.81
C ASN A 352 42.91 -3.99 8.57
N LYS A 353 44.17 -4.18 8.18
CA LYS A 353 44.91 -5.41 8.51
C LYS A 353 45.14 -5.46 10.01
N ASP A 354 44.53 -6.44 10.66
CA ASP A 354 44.99 -6.98 11.93
C ASP A 354 46.39 -7.62 11.70
N PRO A 355 47.47 -7.18 12.37
CA PRO A 355 48.83 -7.64 12.08
C PRO A 355 49.11 -9.11 12.42
N ASP A 356 48.24 -9.76 13.22
CA ASP A 356 48.52 -11.07 13.82
C ASP A 356 47.74 -12.25 13.20
N ALA A 357 47.03 -12.05 12.09
CA ALA A 357 46.35 -13.14 11.39
C ALA A 357 47.27 -13.88 10.40
N GLU A 358 48.31 -14.54 10.91
CA GLU A 358 49.03 -15.58 10.17
C GLU A 358 48.15 -16.84 10.04
N ALA A 359 47.32 -16.94 9.00
CA ALA A 359 46.71 -18.22 8.65
C ALA A 359 46.21 -18.30 7.19
N VAL A 360 47.03 -18.99 6.37
CA VAL A 360 46.63 -19.81 5.21
C VAL A 360 46.29 -19.06 3.91
N GLU A 361 47.32 -18.54 3.25
CA GLU A 361 47.35 -18.40 1.79
C GLU A 361 47.38 -19.79 1.12
N GLN A 362 46.23 -20.47 1.01
CA GLN A 362 46.07 -21.52 0.01
C GLN A 362 45.64 -20.88 -1.31
N LYS A 363 46.60 -20.75 -2.23
CA LYS A 363 46.38 -20.40 -3.63
C LYS A 363 45.26 -21.24 -4.22
N ARG A 364 44.09 -20.63 -4.44
CA ARG A 364 42.94 -21.25 -5.11
C ARG A 364 43.16 -21.21 -6.62
N SER A 365 43.79 -22.26 -7.16
CA SER A 365 43.84 -22.51 -8.60
C SER A 365 42.76 -23.52 -9.00
N GLY A 366 41.84 -23.14 -9.89
CA GLY A 366 41.00 -24.10 -10.61
C GLY A 366 39.59 -23.60 -10.92
N ALA A 367 39.26 -23.56 -12.21
CA ALA A 367 37.97 -23.76 -12.90
C ALA A 367 36.58 -23.39 -12.29
N GLU A 368 36.45 -22.76 -11.12
CA GLU A 368 35.14 -22.45 -10.48
C GLU A 368 34.42 -21.21 -11.06
N ARG A 369 34.63 -20.87 -12.34
CA ARG A 369 34.00 -19.69 -12.97
C ARG A 369 32.95 -20.09 -13.99
N ARG A 370 31.73 -20.44 -13.56
CA ARG A 370 30.56 -20.50 -14.47
C ARG A 370 29.27 -20.01 -13.80
N TYR A 371 28.76 -18.91 -14.36
CA TYR A 371 27.38 -18.44 -14.27
C TYR A 371 26.39 -19.57 -14.61
N LYS A 372 25.47 -19.93 -13.70
CA LYS A 372 24.28 -20.73 -14.03
C LYS A 372 23.08 -20.30 -13.19
N ALA A 373 21.88 -20.50 -13.73
CA ALA A 373 20.56 -20.16 -13.17
C ALA A 373 20.21 -20.83 -11.81
N SER A 374 21.10 -21.67 -11.27
CA SER A 374 20.98 -22.28 -9.94
C SER A 374 21.38 -21.34 -8.79
N SER A 375 21.52 -20.05 -9.06
CA SER A 375 21.90 -19.02 -8.09
C SER A 375 20.84 -17.92 -7.95
N ASP A 376 19.64 -18.15 -8.49
CA ASP A 376 18.52 -17.22 -8.35
C ASP A 376 18.05 -17.19 -6.90
N LEU A 377 17.60 -16.01 -6.47
CA LEU A 377 17.08 -15.79 -5.13
C LEU A 377 15.56 -15.96 -5.15
N ASN A 378 15.06 -16.95 -4.41
CA ASN A 378 13.63 -17.16 -4.25
C ASN A 378 13.17 -16.49 -2.95
N ILE A 379 12.16 -15.63 -3.07
CA ILE A 379 11.62 -14.84 -1.96
C ILE A 379 10.10 -15.07 -1.91
N VAL A 380 9.60 -15.46 -0.74
CA VAL A 380 8.17 -15.49 -0.45
C VAL A 380 7.80 -14.26 0.36
N VAL A 381 7.05 -13.34 -0.23
CA VAL A 381 6.56 -12.15 0.47
C VAL A 381 5.37 -12.58 1.32
N VAL A 382 5.51 -12.44 2.63
CA VAL A 382 4.52 -12.85 3.62
C VAL A 382 3.98 -11.66 4.40
N SER A 383 2.73 -11.76 4.81
CA SER A 383 2.05 -10.78 5.64
C SER A 383 1.41 -11.48 6.84
N ALA A 384 1.74 -10.98 8.04
CA ALA A 384 1.13 -11.43 9.29
C ALA A 384 0.89 -10.23 10.20
N GLY A 385 -0.38 -9.86 10.35
CA GLY A 385 -0.78 -8.71 11.15
C GLY A 385 -0.28 -7.39 10.57
N SER A 386 0.66 -6.73 11.25
CA SER A 386 1.28 -5.47 10.82
C SER A 386 2.64 -5.66 10.14
N PHE A 387 3.15 -6.89 10.07
CA PHE A 387 4.46 -7.20 9.52
C PHE A 387 4.31 -7.70 8.08
N LYS A 388 5.03 -7.07 7.16
CA LYS A 388 5.20 -7.48 5.77
C LYS A 388 6.69 -7.62 5.50
N TYR A 389 7.12 -8.80 5.10
CA TYR A 389 8.54 -9.10 4.89
C TYR A 389 8.73 -10.24 3.88
N GLY A 390 9.93 -10.35 3.32
CA GLY A 390 10.32 -11.39 2.38
C GLY A 390 11.04 -12.52 3.08
N LEU A 391 10.59 -13.76 2.90
CA LEU A 391 11.29 -14.97 3.31
C LEU A 391 12.14 -15.50 2.17
N VAL A 392 13.46 -15.44 2.33
CA VAL A 392 14.41 -16.04 1.41
C VAL A 392 14.45 -17.55 1.65
N VAL A 393 14.18 -18.31 0.60
CA VAL A 393 14.15 -19.77 0.59
C VAL A 393 15.01 -20.31 -0.55
N ASP A 394 15.40 -21.59 -0.48
CA ASP A 394 16.22 -22.18 -1.53
C ASP A 394 15.36 -22.59 -2.73
N GLU A 395 14.22 -23.25 -2.48
CA GLU A 395 13.28 -23.67 -3.53
C GLU A 395 11.82 -23.37 -3.17
N LEU A 396 11.06 -23.00 -4.20
CA LEU A 396 9.60 -22.89 -4.18
C LEU A 396 9.02 -24.13 -4.85
N HIS A 397 8.13 -24.83 -4.14
CA HIS A 397 7.40 -25.98 -4.67
C HIS A 397 5.94 -25.61 -4.92
N ASP A 398 5.17 -26.55 -5.46
CA ASP A 398 3.74 -26.37 -5.68
C ASP A 398 2.96 -26.20 -4.37
N SER A 399 1.79 -25.57 -4.49
CA SER A 399 0.83 -25.49 -3.38
C SER A 399 0.14 -26.84 -3.19
N VAL A 400 0.04 -27.28 -1.94
CA VAL A 400 -0.61 -28.54 -1.58
C VAL A 400 -1.55 -28.33 -0.40
N GLU A 401 -2.60 -29.13 -0.34
CA GLU A 401 -3.44 -29.21 0.85
C GLU A 401 -2.74 -30.09 1.89
N ILE A 402 -2.42 -29.49 3.04
CA ILE A 402 -1.72 -30.19 4.12
C ILE A 402 -2.66 -30.48 5.28
N VAL A 403 -2.47 -31.64 5.92
CA VAL A 403 -3.16 -31.94 7.18
C VAL A 403 -2.35 -31.37 8.34
N VAL A 404 -2.89 -30.40 9.07
CA VAL A 404 -2.27 -29.78 10.23
C VAL A 404 -2.36 -30.72 11.43
N LYS A 405 -1.21 -31.17 11.91
CA LYS A 405 -1.07 -31.83 13.21
C LYS A 405 -0.49 -30.82 14.20
N PRO A 406 -1.24 -30.45 15.25
CA PRO A 406 -0.75 -29.51 16.24
C PRO A 406 0.49 -30.08 16.95
N LEU A 407 1.45 -29.20 17.25
CA LEU A 407 2.64 -29.59 17.97
C LEU A 407 2.29 -30.11 19.36
N GLY A 408 2.93 -31.20 19.77
CA GLY A 408 2.74 -31.79 21.09
C GLY A 408 3.07 -30.79 22.20
N ARG A 409 2.53 -31.01 23.41
CA ARG A 409 2.69 -30.10 24.56
C ARG A 409 4.16 -29.75 24.88
N HIS A 410 5.09 -30.65 24.57
CA HIS A 410 6.53 -30.42 24.76
C HIS A 410 7.15 -29.48 23.73
N LEU A 411 6.54 -29.30 22.55
CA LEU A 411 7.06 -28.49 21.44
C LEU A 411 6.30 -27.16 21.28
N LYS A 412 5.21 -26.95 22.03
CA LYS A 412 4.38 -25.73 21.99
C LYS A 412 5.13 -24.44 22.34
N HIS A 413 6.32 -24.54 22.94
CA HIS A 413 7.15 -23.39 23.33
C HIS A 413 8.12 -22.96 22.22
N ILE A 414 8.21 -23.71 21.12
CA ILE A 414 9.08 -23.38 19.98
C ILE A 414 8.33 -22.36 19.13
N SER A 415 8.76 -21.11 19.17
CA SER A 415 8.27 -20.04 18.30
C SER A 415 8.63 -20.33 16.84
N GLY A 416 7.85 -19.81 15.89
CA GLY A 416 8.12 -19.95 14.45
C GLY A 416 7.44 -21.14 13.77
N TYR A 417 6.80 -22.04 14.52
CA TYR A 417 6.02 -23.16 13.96
C TYR A 417 4.60 -23.21 14.51
N ALA A 418 3.62 -23.32 13.61
CA ALA A 418 2.21 -23.50 13.96
C ALA A 418 1.82 -24.98 14.16
N GLY A 419 2.55 -25.89 13.51
CA GLY A 419 2.17 -27.30 13.40
C GLY A 419 3.18 -28.13 12.61
N ALA A 420 2.79 -29.36 12.32
CA ALA A 420 3.49 -30.24 11.39
C ALA A 420 2.49 -30.95 10.48
N THR A 421 2.94 -31.41 9.32
CA THR A 421 2.17 -32.24 8.41
C THR A 421 3.01 -33.42 7.92
N ILE A 422 2.34 -34.44 7.37
CA ILE A 422 2.99 -35.57 6.72
C ILE A 422 2.68 -35.45 5.23
N MET A 423 3.71 -35.33 4.41
CA MET A 423 3.60 -35.22 2.96
C MET A 423 3.26 -36.58 2.33
N GLY A 424 2.88 -36.56 1.05
CA GLY A 424 2.52 -37.79 0.30
C GLY A 424 3.66 -38.80 0.15
N ASP A 425 4.92 -38.36 0.31
CA ASP A 425 6.12 -39.21 0.34
C ASP A 425 6.42 -39.79 1.73
N GLY A 426 5.59 -39.49 2.73
CA GLY A 426 5.74 -39.94 4.12
C GLY A 426 6.70 -39.12 4.96
N ARG A 427 7.38 -38.11 4.39
CA ARG A 427 8.24 -37.20 5.15
C ARG A 427 7.39 -36.19 5.95
N VAL A 428 7.93 -35.72 7.06
CA VAL A 428 7.30 -34.68 7.88
C VAL A 428 7.75 -33.32 7.38
N ALA A 429 6.82 -32.39 7.23
CA ALA A 429 7.11 -30.97 6.98
C ALA A 429 6.56 -30.13 8.14
N LEU A 430 7.35 -29.18 8.63
CA LEU A 430 6.89 -28.25 9.67
C LEU A 430 6.12 -27.10 9.04
N ILE A 431 5.05 -26.66 9.72
CA ILE A 431 4.19 -25.57 9.26
C ILE A 431 4.71 -24.28 9.90
N LEU A 432 5.11 -23.31 9.09
CA LEU A 432 5.67 -22.04 9.54
C LEU A 432 4.59 -21.14 10.14
N ASP A 433 4.88 -20.58 11.31
CA ASP A 433 4.14 -19.46 11.89
C ASP A 433 4.84 -18.15 11.50
N VAL A 434 4.26 -17.44 10.53
CA VAL A 434 4.82 -16.19 10.00
C VAL A 434 4.99 -15.13 11.09
N GLY A 435 4.03 -14.99 12.02
CA GLY A 435 4.17 -14.06 13.13
C GLY A 435 5.33 -14.46 14.07
N GLY A 436 5.41 -15.74 14.41
CA GLY A 436 6.50 -16.29 15.21
C GLY A 436 7.88 -16.15 14.56
N VAL A 437 7.97 -16.33 13.24
CA VAL A 437 9.22 -16.15 12.46
C VAL A 437 9.66 -14.68 12.47
N ALA A 438 8.72 -13.73 12.34
CA ALA A 438 9.03 -12.29 12.44
C ALA A 438 9.61 -11.90 13.82
N ILE A 439 9.07 -12.46 14.89
CA ILE A 439 9.57 -12.25 16.27
C ILE A 439 10.97 -12.86 16.44
N LEU A 440 11.19 -14.09 15.94
CA LEU A 440 12.50 -14.73 16.00
C LEU A 440 13.57 -13.98 15.19
N ALA A 441 13.17 -13.30 14.13
CA ALA A 441 14.03 -12.45 13.32
C ALA A 441 14.23 -11.04 13.91
N ASP A 442 13.70 -10.77 15.11
CA ASP A 442 13.80 -9.48 15.83
C ASP A 442 13.30 -8.27 15.01
N LEU A 443 12.33 -8.48 14.10
CA LEU A 443 11.72 -7.40 13.32
C LEU A 443 10.97 -6.38 14.18
N THR A 444 10.62 -6.75 15.42
CA THR A 444 10.02 -5.86 16.41
C THR A 444 10.98 -4.78 16.92
N SER A 445 12.28 -5.03 16.98
CA SER A 445 13.27 -3.99 17.32
C SER A 445 13.70 -3.23 16.06
N MET A 446 13.84 -3.91 14.92
CA MET A 446 14.24 -3.31 13.64
C MET A 446 13.23 -2.31 13.08
N ALA A 447 11.92 -2.54 13.16
CA ALA A 447 10.93 -1.53 12.74
C ALA A 447 11.02 -0.23 13.56
N GLY A 448 11.51 -0.31 14.81
CA GLY A 448 11.77 0.84 15.67
C GLY A 448 13.17 1.44 15.50
N SER A 449 14.19 0.62 15.23
CA SER A 449 15.58 1.06 15.12
C SER A 449 16.00 1.46 13.70
N GLN A 450 15.39 0.94 12.63
CA GLN A 450 15.61 1.42 11.25
C GLN A 450 15.21 2.89 11.15
N ARG A 451 14.03 3.24 11.67
CA ARG A 451 13.58 4.65 11.77
C ARG A 451 14.49 5.49 12.66
N ALA A 452 14.97 4.92 13.76
CA ALA A 452 15.87 5.63 14.66
C ALA A 452 17.28 5.81 14.03
N GLN A 453 17.76 4.91 13.19
CA GLN A 453 19.05 5.03 12.51
C GLN A 453 18.99 5.95 11.29
N ASP A 454 17.89 5.95 10.54
CA ASP A 454 17.62 6.99 9.53
C ASP A 454 17.59 8.40 10.16
N LEU A 455 17.22 8.50 11.44
CA LEU A 455 17.27 9.73 12.24
C LEU A 455 18.65 10.04 12.86
N LEU A 456 19.55 9.04 13.00
CA LEU A 456 20.85 9.19 13.67
C LEU A 456 22.01 9.40 12.70
N ASP A 457 21.95 8.85 11.48
CA ASP A 457 22.91 9.16 10.41
C ASP A 457 22.59 10.51 9.72
N GLY A 458 21.44 11.11 10.03
CA GLY A 458 21.06 12.48 9.72
C GLY A 458 21.61 13.50 10.72
N GLY A 459 22.93 13.54 10.88
CA GLY A 459 23.62 14.53 11.72
C GLY A 459 24.00 15.80 10.94
N GLU A 460 23.39 16.92 11.35
CA GLU A 460 23.63 18.33 10.96
C GLU A 460 22.80 18.84 9.77
N GLY A 461 21.89 19.78 10.11
CA GLY A 461 20.71 20.10 9.32
C GLY A 461 20.97 20.82 7.99
N ALA A 462 20.26 20.36 6.96
CA ALA A 462 19.71 21.14 5.85
C ALA A 462 18.89 20.19 4.94
N HIS A 463 17.68 20.61 4.57
CA HIS A 463 16.86 20.11 3.45
C HIS A 463 16.31 18.66 3.49
N ALA A 464 15.25 18.45 4.28
CA ALA A 464 14.18 17.54 3.84
C ALA A 464 13.36 18.28 2.76
N LYS A 465 13.59 17.97 1.48
CA LYS A 465 12.81 18.50 0.35
C LYS A 465 12.67 17.48 -0.77
N ASP A 466 11.44 17.40 -1.28
CA ASP A 466 10.95 16.96 -2.59
C ASP A 466 11.34 15.57 -3.11
N HIS A 467 10.47 14.59 -2.88
CA HIS A 467 10.33 13.43 -3.76
C HIS A 467 9.10 13.66 -4.66
N GLN A 468 9.27 13.61 -5.98
CA GLN A 468 8.17 13.67 -6.95
C GLN A 468 7.87 12.26 -7.48
N ALA A 469 6.60 11.86 -7.43
CA ALA A 469 6.13 10.61 -8.01
C ALA A 469 5.91 10.78 -9.52
N LEU A 470 6.65 10.03 -10.32
CA LEU A 470 6.60 10.05 -11.78
C LEU A 470 6.14 8.69 -12.31
N LEU A 471 5.20 8.72 -13.26
CA LEU A 471 4.85 7.57 -14.08
C LEU A 471 5.82 7.50 -15.26
N LEU A 472 6.68 6.48 -15.29
CA LEU A 472 7.58 6.16 -16.39
C LEU A 472 6.84 5.34 -17.45
N PHE A 473 7.06 5.66 -18.72
CA PHE A 473 6.60 4.90 -19.86
C PHE A 473 7.58 5.09 -21.03
N ASN A 474 7.39 4.37 -22.13
CA ASN A 474 8.17 4.60 -23.33
C ASN A 474 7.32 5.29 -24.41
N ASN A 475 7.98 6.12 -25.21
CA ASN A 475 7.55 6.45 -26.55
C ASN A 475 8.35 5.57 -27.53
N GLY A 476 7.69 4.81 -28.41
CA GLY A 476 8.39 3.88 -29.32
C GLY A 476 9.16 2.75 -28.62
N GLN A 477 10.31 2.33 -29.17
CA GLN A 477 11.08 1.15 -28.66
C GLN A 477 12.09 1.46 -27.55
N GLU A 478 12.70 2.64 -27.51
CA GLU A 478 13.77 2.96 -26.53
C GLU A 478 13.80 4.44 -26.10
N GLU A 479 12.68 5.17 -26.16
CA GLU A 479 12.60 6.58 -25.75
C GLU A 479 11.84 6.70 -24.42
N PRO A 480 12.54 6.72 -23.27
CA PRO A 480 11.88 6.78 -21.97
C PRO A 480 11.28 8.17 -21.76
N CYS A 481 10.03 8.18 -21.34
CA CYS A 481 9.25 9.36 -21.02
C CYS A 481 8.67 9.22 -19.62
N ALA A 482 8.32 10.36 -19.03
CA ALA A 482 7.68 10.40 -17.74
C ALA A 482 6.66 11.53 -17.65
N VAL A 483 5.60 11.29 -16.90
CA VAL A 483 4.62 12.30 -16.48
C VAL A 483 4.48 12.29 -14.97
N PRO A 484 4.21 13.43 -14.32
CA PRO A 484 3.81 13.44 -12.92
C PRO A 484 2.61 12.50 -12.68
N LEU A 485 2.69 11.70 -11.62
CA LEU A 485 1.64 10.70 -11.34
C LEU A 485 0.32 11.34 -10.91
N ASP A 486 0.39 12.52 -10.28
CA ASP A 486 -0.76 13.27 -9.76
C ASP A 486 -1.75 13.73 -10.84
N ILE A 487 -1.29 13.91 -12.08
CA ILE A 487 -2.13 14.28 -13.22
C ILE A 487 -2.71 13.08 -13.98
N VAL A 488 -2.26 11.86 -13.66
CA VAL A 488 -2.71 10.62 -14.32
C VAL A 488 -4.00 10.13 -13.67
N GLU A 489 -5.08 10.02 -14.45
CA GLU A 489 -6.32 9.42 -13.93
C GLU A 489 -6.26 7.90 -13.90
N ARG A 490 -5.70 7.29 -14.95
CA ARG A 490 -5.59 5.84 -15.13
C ARG A 490 -4.71 5.50 -16.34
N VAL A 491 -4.24 4.24 -16.39
CA VAL A 491 -3.52 3.66 -17.53
C VAL A 491 -4.30 2.44 -18.02
N GLU A 492 -4.53 2.36 -19.33
CA GLU A 492 -5.33 1.31 -19.96
C GLU A 492 -4.51 0.61 -21.06
N GLN A 493 -4.50 -0.72 -21.09
CA GLN A 493 -3.92 -1.46 -22.21
C GLN A 493 -4.90 -1.49 -23.39
N VAL A 494 -4.43 -1.18 -24.59
CA VAL A 494 -5.27 -1.12 -25.80
C VAL A 494 -4.61 -1.85 -26.97
N ASN A 495 -5.41 -2.47 -27.82
CA ASN A 495 -4.91 -2.98 -29.10
C ASN A 495 -4.96 -1.89 -30.16
N PHE A 496 -3.98 -1.88 -31.06
CA PHE A 496 -3.97 -0.94 -32.20
C PHE A 496 -5.25 -1.04 -33.05
N GLU A 497 -5.85 -2.23 -33.12
CA GLU A 497 -7.07 -2.50 -33.89
C GLU A 497 -8.32 -1.82 -33.31
N ASP A 498 -8.32 -1.49 -32.01
CA ASP A 498 -9.44 -0.83 -31.33
C ASP A 498 -9.44 0.70 -31.54
N ILE A 499 -8.38 1.24 -32.16
CA ILE A 499 -8.20 2.66 -32.43
C ILE A 499 -8.81 3.02 -33.79
N GLU A 500 -9.93 3.75 -33.77
CA GLU A 500 -10.54 4.30 -34.98
C GLU A 500 -9.90 5.67 -35.32
N THR A 501 -9.47 5.87 -36.57
CA THR A 501 -9.06 7.20 -37.04
C THR A 501 -10.21 7.86 -37.81
N LYS A 502 -10.71 9.01 -37.31
CA LYS A 502 -11.75 9.81 -37.98
C LYS A 502 -11.30 11.27 -38.10
N SER A 503 -11.35 11.82 -39.31
CA SER A 503 -10.96 13.21 -39.59
C SER A 503 -9.56 13.59 -39.08
N GLY A 504 -8.60 12.66 -39.14
CA GLY A 504 -7.23 12.85 -38.64
C GLY A 504 -7.07 12.74 -37.12
N GLN A 505 -8.15 12.47 -36.37
CA GLN A 505 -8.11 12.26 -34.93
C GLN A 505 -8.29 10.77 -34.60
N LYS A 506 -7.39 10.23 -33.78
CA LYS A 506 -7.48 8.86 -33.25
C LYS A 506 -8.46 8.85 -32.06
N VAL A 507 -9.36 7.88 -32.02
CA VAL A 507 -10.37 7.74 -30.96
C VAL A 507 -10.59 6.27 -30.61
N ILE A 508 -10.93 5.98 -29.36
CA ILE A 508 -11.40 4.67 -28.91
C ILE A 508 -12.83 4.79 -28.34
N LYS A 509 -13.67 3.78 -28.60
CA LYS A 509 -15.04 3.72 -28.05
C LYS A 509 -15.00 3.23 -26.61
N TYR A 510 -15.55 4.00 -25.68
CA TYR A 510 -15.48 3.68 -24.26
C TYR A 510 -16.74 4.12 -23.51
N ARG A 511 -17.34 3.21 -22.72
CA ARG A 511 -18.50 3.45 -21.82
C ARG A 511 -19.64 4.32 -22.39
N GLY A 512 -19.92 4.22 -23.68
CA GLY A 512 -20.98 4.99 -24.35
C GLY A 512 -20.56 6.38 -24.88
N GLY A 513 -19.27 6.73 -24.77
CA GLY A 513 -18.63 7.92 -25.35
C GLY A 513 -17.40 7.58 -26.20
N SER A 514 -16.71 8.60 -26.72
CA SER A 514 -15.46 8.45 -27.49
C SER A 514 -14.32 9.17 -26.79
N LEU A 515 -13.24 8.45 -26.47
CA LEU A 515 -12.02 9.01 -25.89
C LEU A 515 -11.05 9.42 -27.02
N PRO A 516 -10.67 10.71 -27.12
CA PRO A 516 -9.68 11.16 -28.09
C PRO A 516 -8.26 10.76 -27.66
N LEU A 517 -7.49 10.24 -28.61
CA LEU A 517 -6.12 9.76 -28.41
C LEU A 517 -5.11 10.66 -29.15
N PHE A 518 -3.98 10.93 -28.50
CA PHE A 518 -2.87 11.73 -29.01
C PHE A 518 -1.54 10.97 -28.90
N SER A 519 -0.63 11.22 -29.84
CA SER A 519 0.75 10.72 -29.83
C SER A 519 1.70 11.86 -29.50
N LEU A 520 2.81 11.57 -28.80
CA LEU A 520 3.84 12.58 -28.56
C LEU A 520 4.47 13.06 -29.88
N SER A 521 4.60 12.15 -30.86
CA SER A 521 5.05 12.43 -32.23
C SER A 521 4.13 13.37 -33.03
N ASP A 522 2.93 13.69 -32.53
CA ASP A 522 2.04 14.65 -33.19
C ASP A 522 2.48 16.11 -32.96
N VAL A 523 3.38 16.35 -31.98
CA VAL A 523 3.78 17.70 -31.53
C VAL A 523 5.30 17.86 -31.37
N ALA A 524 5.99 16.84 -30.88
CA ALA A 524 7.43 16.85 -30.64
C ALA A 524 8.19 15.98 -31.67
N ASP A 525 9.47 16.29 -31.90
CA ASP A 525 10.35 15.50 -32.78
C ASP A 525 10.85 14.23 -32.07
N VAL A 526 9.93 13.28 -31.86
CA VAL A 526 10.14 12.02 -31.14
C VAL A 526 9.79 10.80 -32.01
N ALA A 527 10.21 9.60 -31.60
CA ALA A 527 9.96 8.39 -32.40
C ALA A 527 8.46 8.07 -32.55
N GLU A 528 8.03 7.59 -33.73
CA GLU A 528 6.65 7.11 -33.91
C GLU A 528 6.42 5.77 -33.18
N LEU A 529 5.21 5.60 -32.64
CA LEU A 529 4.79 4.33 -32.02
C LEU A 529 4.64 3.22 -33.08
N ASN A 530 5.28 2.07 -32.85
CA ASN A 530 5.24 0.93 -33.77
C ASN A 530 3.97 0.08 -33.56
N LYS A 531 3.48 -0.51 -34.65
CA LYS A 531 2.25 -1.35 -34.65
C LYS A 531 2.40 -2.71 -33.97
N ASP A 532 3.64 -3.19 -33.79
CA ASP A 532 3.95 -4.50 -33.22
C ASP A 532 4.23 -4.43 -31.70
N GLN A 533 4.01 -3.28 -31.05
CA GLN A 533 4.23 -3.07 -29.63
C GLN A 533 2.93 -3.15 -28.84
N GLU A 534 3.00 -3.62 -27.59
CA GLU A 534 1.89 -3.51 -26.64
C GLU A 534 1.67 -2.03 -26.31
N LEU A 535 0.52 -1.51 -26.74
CA LEU A 535 0.15 -0.11 -26.59
C LEU A 535 -0.63 0.09 -25.29
N ILE A 536 -0.31 1.18 -24.63
CA ILE A 536 -1.06 1.69 -23.50
C ILE A 536 -1.62 3.08 -23.83
N VAL A 537 -2.72 3.42 -23.17
CA VAL A 537 -3.30 4.76 -23.18
C VAL A 537 -3.30 5.27 -21.74
N ILE A 538 -2.55 6.34 -21.51
CA ILE A 538 -2.53 7.08 -20.25
C ILE A 538 -3.60 8.15 -20.34
N VAL A 539 -4.58 8.10 -19.44
CA VAL A 539 -5.74 9.00 -19.47
C VAL A 539 -5.49 10.19 -18.53
N PHE A 540 -5.73 11.39 -19.06
CA PHE A 540 -5.65 12.65 -18.34
C PHE A 540 -6.96 13.43 -18.51
N THR A 541 -7.24 14.36 -17.60
CA THR A 541 -8.29 15.37 -17.79
C THR A 541 -7.65 16.73 -18.07
N VAL A 542 -7.97 17.31 -19.22
CA VAL A 542 -7.49 18.64 -19.64
C VAL A 542 -8.66 19.48 -20.13
N ALA A 543 -8.83 20.69 -19.57
CA ALA A 543 -9.95 21.59 -19.88
C ALA A 543 -11.34 20.90 -19.77
N ASP A 544 -11.57 20.19 -18.66
CA ASP A 544 -12.77 19.40 -18.36
C ASP A 544 -13.09 18.27 -19.36
N ARG A 545 -12.06 17.74 -20.04
CA ARG A 545 -12.22 16.67 -21.03
C ARG A 545 -11.18 15.58 -20.81
N GLU A 546 -11.65 14.34 -20.79
CA GLU A 546 -10.78 13.18 -20.82
C GLU A 546 -10.06 13.08 -22.18
N ILE A 547 -8.76 12.84 -22.12
CA ILE A 547 -7.90 12.58 -23.26
C ILE A 547 -7.01 11.37 -22.96
N GLY A 548 -6.57 10.67 -24.00
CA GLY A 548 -5.59 9.61 -23.88
C GLY A 548 -4.27 9.98 -24.57
N LEU A 549 -3.15 9.84 -23.88
CA LEU A 549 -1.82 9.79 -24.49
C LEU A 549 -1.50 8.34 -24.81
N MET A 550 -1.19 8.05 -26.07
CA MET A 550 -0.69 6.73 -26.47
C MET A 550 0.78 6.60 -26.11
N ALA A 551 1.14 5.46 -25.55
CA ALA A 551 2.50 5.13 -25.13
C ALA A 551 2.75 3.62 -25.29
N SER A 552 3.99 3.18 -25.06
CA SER A 552 4.39 1.77 -25.02
C SER A 552 4.89 1.37 -23.63
N GLU A 553 4.83 0.07 -23.36
CA GLU A 553 5.38 -0.53 -22.15
C GLU A 553 6.93 -0.41 -22.07
N PRO A 554 7.51 -0.48 -20.86
CA PRO A 554 6.88 -0.74 -19.56
C PRO A 554 6.29 0.54 -18.93
N VAL A 555 5.20 0.37 -18.18
CA VAL A 555 4.64 1.39 -17.31
C VAL A 555 5.13 1.13 -15.89
N ASP A 556 5.86 2.07 -15.32
CA ASP A 556 6.37 1.97 -13.95
C ASP A 556 6.14 3.28 -13.19
N THR A 557 6.17 3.26 -11.88
CA THR A 557 6.05 4.46 -11.04
C THR A 557 7.24 4.55 -10.12
N ILE A 558 7.90 5.71 -10.13
CA ILE A 558 9.06 5.96 -9.28
C ILE A 558 8.84 7.22 -8.45
N GLU A 559 9.33 7.20 -7.21
CA GLU A 559 9.45 8.40 -6.39
C GLU A 559 10.92 8.77 -6.31
N ILE A 560 11.28 9.90 -6.92
CA ILE A 560 12.67 10.36 -6.94
C ILE A 560 12.76 11.85 -6.65
N LYS A 561 13.91 12.24 -6.09
CA LYS A 561 14.34 13.63 -6.04
C LYS A 561 15.00 13.98 -7.38
N ALA A 562 14.20 14.12 -8.43
CA ALA A 562 14.70 14.46 -9.76
C ALA A 562 15.07 15.95 -9.82
N VAL A 563 16.29 16.27 -10.25
CA VAL A 563 16.61 17.61 -10.75
C VAL A 563 16.25 17.61 -12.24
N ILE A 564 15.14 18.25 -12.59
CA ILE A 564 14.72 18.36 -14.00
C ILE A 564 15.60 19.43 -14.68
N ASP A 565 16.28 19.03 -15.74
CA ASP A 565 16.99 19.96 -16.62
C ASP A 565 15.97 20.58 -17.60
N HIS A 566 15.69 21.87 -17.38
CA HIS A 566 14.73 22.66 -18.17
C HIS A 566 15.37 23.39 -19.37
N GLU A 567 16.68 23.27 -19.58
CA GLU A 567 17.40 23.88 -20.69
C GLU A 567 17.69 22.85 -21.81
N THR A 568 17.96 21.59 -21.44
CA THR A 568 18.35 20.52 -22.36
C THR A 568 17.13 19.67 -22.80
N LEU A 569 17.00 19.42 -24.12
CA LEU A 569 15.93 18.60 -24.73
C LEU A 569 14.49 19.13 -24.54
N LYS A 570 14.35 20.45 -24.35
CA LYS A 570 13.04 21.11 -24.37
C LYS A 570 12.52 21.21 -25.81
N ASP A 571 11.28 20.75 -26.01
CA ASP A 571 10.53 20.87 -27.26
C ASP A 571 9.05 21.05 -26.95
N THR A 572 8.21 21.30 -27.95
CA THR A 572 6.78 21.56 -27.78
C THR A 572 6.08 20.33 -27.18
N GLY A 573 5.52 20.45 -25.97
CA GLY A 573 4.93 19.33 -25.24
C GLY A 573 5.93 18.52 -24.38
N ILE A 574 7.19 18.96 -24.31
CA ILE A 574 8.25 18.39 -23.46
C ILE A 574 8.78 19.47 -22.52
N MET A 575 8.56 19.26 -21.22
CA MET A 575 8.94 20.20 -20.15
C MET A 575 10.46 20.29 -19.94
N GLY A 576 11.17 19.21 -20.24
CA GLY A 576 12.61 19.07 -20.02
C GLY A 576 13.02 17.60 -19.98
N SER A 577 14.20 17.32 -19.43
CA SER A 577 14.69 15.96 -19.26
C SER A 577 15.28 15.72 -17.87
N ALA A 578 15.24 14.48 -17.41
CA ALA A 578 15.84 14.06 -16.15
C ALA A 578 16.63 12.76 -16.36
N ILE A 579 17.70 12.56 -15.60
CA ILE A 579 18.44 11.30 -15.62
C ILE A 579 17.78 10.36 -14.62
N ILE A 580 17.15 9.31 -15.15
CA ILE A 580 16.38 8.33 -14.38
C ILE A 580 16.85 6.94 -14.81
N ASN A 581 17.25 6.09 -13.85
CA ASN A 581 17.80 4.75 -14.13
C ASN A 581 18.98 4.77 -15.13
N GLU A 582 19.89 5.74 -14.97
CA GLU A 582 21.05 5.99 -15.86
C GLU A 582 20.70 6.31 -17.33
N LYS A 583 19.42 6.56 -17.64
CA LYS A 583 18.94 6.97 -18.97
C LYS A 583 18.37 8.38 -18.93
N THR A 584 18.52 9.11 -20.02
CA THR A 584 17.88 10.42 -20.19
C THR A 584 16.39 10.22 -20.49
N THR A 585 15.53 10.65 -19.57
CA THR A 585 14.08 10.51 -19.65
C THR A 585 13.43 11.86 -19.92
N LEU A 586 12.53 11.91 -20.91
CA LEU A 586 11.80 13.11 -21.29
C LEU A 586 10.61 13.33 -20.35
N ILE A 587 10.49 14.52 -19.77
CA ILE A 587 9.36 14.90 -18.92
C ILE A 587 8.30 15.58 -19.79
N ILE A 588 7.10 15.01 -19.85
CA ILE A 588 6.06 15.44 -20.80
C ILE A 588 5.16 16.52 -20.16
N ASP A 589 4.93 17.62 -20.89
CA ASP A 589 3.94 18.65 -20.55
C ASP A 589 2.63 18.36 -21.28
N ILE A 590 1.72 17.65 -20.60
CA ILE A 590 0.42 17.25 -21.16
C ILE A 590 -0.45 18.46 -21.50
N HIS A 591 -0.32 19.57 -20.77
CA HIS A 591 -1.11 20.77 -21.05
C HIS A 591 -0.65 21.43 -22.36
N GLU A 592 0.66 21.64 -22.53
CA GLU A 592 1.24 22.23 -23.73
C GLU A 592 1.00 21.36 -24.99
N LEU A 593 1.07 20.03 -24.83
CA LEU A 593 0.77 19.07 -25.90
C LEU A 593 -0.67 19.26 -26.43
N VAL A 594 -1.64 19.34 -25.52
CA VAL A 594 -3.07 19.42 -25.88
C VAL A 594 -3.44 20.81 -26.39
N GLU A 595 -2.86 21.85 -25.82
CA GLU A 595 -3.01 23.22 -26.30
C GLU A 595 -2.53 23.38 -27.75
N THR A 596 -1.43 22.71 -28.10
CA THR A 596 -0.88 22.72 -29.46
C THR A 596 -1.76 21.94 -30.45
N LEU A 597 -2.27 20.76 -30.08
CA LEU A 597 -3.08 19.91 -30.96
C LEU A 597 -4.53 20.36 -31.09
N LYS A 598 -5.10 20.94 -30.03
CA LYS A 598 -6.49 21.41 -29.98
C LYS A 598 -6.58 22.84 -29.44
N PRO A 599 -6.00 23.85 -30.13
CA PRO A 599 -6.12 25.26 -29.73
C PRO A 599 -7.58 25.69 -29.54
N ASP A 600 -8.50 25.08 -30.31
CA ASP A 600 -9.94 25.30 -30.27
C ASP A 600 -10.62 24.95 -28.95
N TRP A 601 -10.07 24.02 -28.17
CA TRP A 601 -10.59 23.70 -26.85
C TRP A 601 -10.31 24.84 -25.87
N PHE A 602 -9.21 25.54 -26.12
CA PHE A 602 -8.78 26.74 -25.43
C PHE A 602 -9.29 28.02 -26.14
N LYS A 603 -10.03 27.93 -27.27
CA LYS A 603 -10.56 29.11 -27.99
C LYS A 603 -11.61 29.94 -27.25
N ARG A 604 -12.19 29.44 -26.14
CA ARG A 604 -12.95 30.32 -25.23
C ARG A 604 -12.03 31.36 -24.57
N LEU A 605 -10.75 31.04 -24.38
CA LEU A 605 -9.67 31.92 -23.92
C LEU A 605 -9.12 32.77 -25.10
N GLN A 606 -8.85 32.18 -26.28
CA GLN A 606 -8.36 32.96 -27.45
C GLN A 606 -9.39 33.93 -28.07
N LYS A 607 -10.71 33.74 -27.89
CA LYS A 607 -11.72 34.73 -28.32
C LYS A 607 -11.59 36.08 -27.60
N GLN A 608 -10.86 36.15 -26.49
CA GLN A 608 -10.47 37.42 -25.86
C GLN A 608 -9.21 38.04 -26.49
N GLU A 609 -8.29 37.24 -27.04
CA GLU A 609 -7.07 37.73 -27.69
C GLU A 609 -7.30 38.26 -29.12
N ASP A 610 -8.14 37.60 -29.93
CA ASP A 610 -8.43 38.09 -31.29
C ASP A 610 -9.27 39.38 -31.30
N ARG A 611 -10.07 39.60 -30.25
CA ARG A 611 -10.71 40.90 -29.99
C ARG A 611 -9.69 41.99 -29.71
N LYS A 612 -8.56 41.67 -29.06
CA LYS A 612 -7.46 42.61 -28.77
C LYS A 612 -6.64 42.98 -30.01
N LYS A 613 -6.36 42.05 -30.93
CA LYS A 613 -5.65 42.37 -32.20
C LYS A 613 -6.47 43.24 -33.16
N THR A 614 -7.80 43.08 -33.15
CA THR A 614 -8.71 43.93 -33.95
C THR A 614 -8.87 45.32 -33.32
N ALA A 615 -8.86 45.41 -31.99
CA ALA A 615 -8.90 46.68 -31.26
C ALA A 615 -7.59 47.49 -31.37
N GLN A 616 -6.42 46.84 -31.40
CA GLN A 616 -5.12 47.51 -31.57
C GLN A 616 -4.92 48.11 -32.97
N ARG A 617 -5.51 47.51 -34.03
CA ARG A 617 -5.49 48.12 -35.38
C ARG A 617 -6.40 49.35 -35.50
N GLN A 618 -7.42 49.47 -34.65
CA GLN A 618 -8.34 50.62 -34.61
C GLN A 618 -7.85 51.75 -33.69
N ALA A 619 -6.94 51.46 -32.74
CA ALA A 619 -6.34 52.45 -31.86
C ALA A 619 -5.23 53.32 -32.51
N ALA A 620 -4.84 53.03 -33.76
CA ALA A 620 -3.87 53.84 -34.50
C ALA A 620 -4.47 55.11 -35.14
N THR A 621 -5.77 55.37 -34.99
CA THR A 621 -6.43 56.57 -35.50
C THR A 621 -7.39 57.18 -34.48
N GLY A 622 -6.89 58.16 -33.73
CA GLY A 622 -7.73 59.22 -33.15
C GLY A 622 -7.78 59.28 -31.62
N SER A 623 -7.15 60.34 -31.08
CA SER A 623 -7.38 61.06 -29.80
C SER A 623 -8.62 60.62 -28.98
N ASP A 624 -8.58 60.40 -27.67
CA ASP A 624 -8.08 61.25 -26.59
C ASP A 624 -7.98 60.43 -25.26
N SER A 625 -6.99 60.73 -24.42
CA SER A 625 -6.85 60.35 -22.98
C SER A 625 -7.33 58.94 -22.55
N TYR A 626 -6.46 57.93 -22.69
CA TYR A 626 -6.53 56.67 -21.93
C TYR A 626 -5.30 56.58 -21.00
N VAL A 627 -5.53 56.62 -19.68
CA VAL A 627 -4.52 56.27 -18.67
C VAL A 627 -4.63 54.76 -18.44
N PRO A 628 -3.60 53.94 -18.73
CA PRO A 628 -3.66 52.51 -18.48
C PRO A 628 -3.78 52.23 -16.97
N PRO A 629 -4.51 51.19 -16.54
CA PRO A 629 -4.52 50.78 -15.13
C PRO A 629 -3.11 50.33 -14.70
N GLU A 630 -2.71 50.67 -13.46
CA GLU A 630 -1.43 50.29 -12.86
C GLU A 630 -1.18 48.79 -13.01
N ILE A 631 0.01 48.43 -13.53
CA ILE A 631 0.46 47.05 -13.65
C ILE A 631 0.70 46.52 -12.23
N LYS A 632 -0.17 45.62 -11.77
CA LYS A 632 -0.11 45.03 -10.43
C LYS A 632 1.02 44.01 -10.37
N LYS A 633 2.08 44.30 -9.61
CA LYS A 633 3.20 43.37 -9.42
C LYS A 633 2.90 42.43 -8.26
N ILE A 634 3.22 41.16 -8.44
CA ILE A 634 3.06 40.09 -7.45
C ILE A 634 4.44 39.55 -7.11
N LEU A 635 4.74 39.40 -5.82
CA LEU A 635 5.96 38.75 -5.36
C LEU A 635 5.65 37.29 -5.06
N LEU A 636 6.26 36.39 -5.81
CA LEU A 636 6.22 34.95 -5.63
C LEU A 636 7.47 34.52 -4.86
N VAL A 637 7.26 33.95 -3.68
CA VAL A 637 8.31 33.43 -2.79
C VAL A 637 8.15 31.92 -2.73
N GLU A 638 9.04 31.20 -3.39
CA GLU A 638 8.95 29.75 -3.54
C GLU A 638 10.37 29.22 -3.73
N ASP A 639 10.71 28.21 -2.94
CA ASP A 639 12.08 27.76 -2.79
C ASP A 639 12.45 26.60 -3.72
N SER A 640 11.43 26.03 -4.37
CA SER A 640 11.55 25.06 -5.45
C SER A 640 11.50 25.77 -6.79
N ASP A 641 12.57 25.66 -7.58
CA ASP A 641 12.66 26.29 -8.90
C ASP A 641 11.55 25.84 -9.85
N PHE A 642 11.13 24.58 -9.72
CA PHE A 642 10.02 23.99 -10.46
C PHE A 642 8.69 24.68 -10.12
N PHE A 643 8.31 24.71 -8.84
CA PHE A 643 7.05 25.36 -8.42
C PHE A 643 7.10 26.86 -8.68
N ARG A 644 8.24 27.50 -8.46
CA ARG A 644 8.43 28.93 -8.72
C ARG A 644 8.25 29.26 -10.21
N SER A 645 8.80 28.44 -11.10
CA SER A 645 8.65 28.61 -12.55
C SER A 645 7.21 28.36 -13.02
N GLN A 646 6.54 27.35 -12.47
CA GLN A 646 5.16 27.00 -12.83
C GLN A 646 4.16 28.06 -12.36
N LEU A 647 4.26 28.49 -11.09
CA LEU A 647 3.41 29.55 -10.54
C LEU A 647 3.65 30.90 -11.20
N LYS A 648 4.92 31.20 -11.56
CA LYS A 648 5.24 32.39 -12.36
C LYS A 648 4.51 32.36 -13.69
N LYS A 649 4.54 31.23 -14.42
CA LYS A 649 3.83 31.08 -15.70
C LYS A 649 2.34 31.38 -15.53
N TYR A 650 1.70 30.84 -14.49
CA TYR A 650 0.27 31.09 -14.21
C TYR A 650 -0.04 32.58 -13.93
N ILE A 651 0.86 33.27 -13.23
CA ILE A 651 0.70 34.70 -12.93
C ILE A 651 0.89 35.55 -14.20
N GLU A 652 1.89 35.23 -15.01
CA GLU A 652 2.23 35.97 -16.23
C GLU A 652 1.23 35.74 -17.37
N ASP A 653 0.58 34.57 -17.42
CA ASP A 653 -0.53 34.25 -18.34
C ASP A 653 -1.70 35.25 -18.22
N GLU A 654 -1.88 35.90 -17.06
CA GLU A 654 -2.96 36.87 -16.76
C GLU A 654 -2.52 38.34 -16.86
N GLU A 655 -1.49 38.65 -17.67
CA GLU A 655 -0.94 40.01 -17.90
C GLU A 655 -0.41 40.70 -16.61
N ARG A 656 0.01 39.93 -15.59
CA ARG A 656 0.59 40.43 -14.31
C ARG A 656 2.11 40.31 -14.32
N VAL A 657 2.78 41.17 -13.55
CA VAL A 657 4.24 41.12 -13.41
C VAL A 657 4.61 40.31 -12.18
N CYS A 658 5.31 39.19 -12.38
CA CYS A 658 5.79 38.32 -11.31
C CYS A 658 7.24 38.65 -10.95
N ILE A 659 7.48 38.96 -9.68
CA ILE A 659 8.80 39.09 -9.08
C ILE A 659 9.06 37.82 -8.28
N GLN A 660 10.26 37.26 -8.40
CA GLN A 660 10.60 35.98 -7.79
C GLN A 660 11.56 36.16 -6.62
N ALA A 661 11.36 35.39 -5.56
CA ALA A 661 12.28 35.23 -4.45
C ALA A 661 12.39 33.74 -4.09
N GLU A 662 13.58 33.30 -3.71
CA GLU A 662 13.89 31.89 -3.44
C GLU A 662 13.65 31.50 -1.98
N ASP A 663 13.51 32.49 -1.10
CA ASP A 663 13.15 32.30 0.30
C ASP A 663 12.55 33.58 0.91
N GLY A 664 12.04 33.48 2.14
CA GLY A 664 11.45 34.61 2.85
C GLY A 664 12.42 35.75 3.14
N LEU A 665 13.72 35.48 3.29
CA LEU A 665 14.72 36.50 3.62
C LEU A 665 15.03 37.38 2.39
N ILE A 666 15.16 36.76 1.21
CA ILE A 666 15.31 37.46 -0.08
C ILE A 666 14.06 38.29 -0.36
N ALA A 667 12.87 37.71 -0.13
CA ALA A 667 11.60 38.40 -0.28
C ALA A 667 11.50 39.65 0.62
N TRP A 668 11.85 39.50 1.90
CA TRP A 668 11.83 40.60 2.87
C TRP A 668 12.82 41.71 2.50
N ASN A 669 14.06 41.36 2.13
CA ASN A 669 15.07 42.33 1.70
C ASN A 669 14.65 43.09 0.43
N TRP A 670 13.94 42.42 -0.49
CA TRP A 670 13.41 43.05 -1.69
C TRP A 670 12.26 44.01 -1.34
N LEU A 671 11.34 43.60 -0.47
CA LEU A 671 10.19 44.37 -0.02
C LEU A 671 10.63 45.66 0.70
N GLN A 672 11.66 45.59 1.56
CA GLN A 672 12.21 46.77 2.24
C GLN A 672 12.78 47.82 1.28
N LYS A 673 13.33 47.39 0.14
CA LYS A 673 13.88 48.28 -0.90
C LYS A 673 12.79 48.85 -1.82
N ASN A 674 11.63 48.22 -1.91
CA ASN A 674 10.55 48.56 -2.84
C ASN A 674 9.15 48.53 -2.19
N PRO A 675 8.90 49.36 -1.15
CA PRO A 675 7.74 49.18 -0.28
C PRO A 675 6.37 49.40 -0.96
N ASP A 676 6.30 50.23 -2.00
CA ASP A 676 5.04 50.64 -2.65
C ASP A 676 4.83 50.01 -4.04
N GLN A 677 5.54 48.91 -4.35
CA GLN A 677 5.54 48.33 -5.70
C GLN A 677 4.76 47.02 -5.83
N LEU A 678 4.21 46.47 -4.76
CA LEU A 678 3.53 45.18 -4.76
C LEU A 678 2.07 45.30 -4.39
N SER A 679 1.24 44.52 -5.07
CA SER A 679 -0.18 44.39 -4.76
C SER A 679 -0.50 43.13 -3.96
N LEU A 680 0.36 42.11 -4.04
CA LEU A 680 0.14 40.79 -3.44
C LEU A 680 1.46 40.06 -3.25
N ILE A 681 1.56 39.26 -2.19
CA ILE A 681 2.61 38.27 -1.99
C ILE A 681 1.97 36.88 -2.03
N ILE A 682 2.60 35.98 -2.78
CA ILE A 682 2.31 34.55 -2.79
C ILE A 682 3.55 33.88 -2.21
N THR A 683 3.40 33.15 -1.11
CA THR A 683 4.53 32.53 -0.41
C THR A 683 4.26 31.05 -0.19
N ASP A 684 5.27 30.21 -0.39
CA ASP A 684 5.27 28.90 0.21
C ASP A 684 5.36 29.03 1.75
N ILE A 685 4.79 28.07 2.46
CA ILE A 685 4.86 28.02 3.92
C ILE A 685 6.22 27.51 4.38
N GLU A 686 6.75 26.48 3.72
CA GLU A 686 7.96 25.79 4.16
C GLU A 686 9.14 26.19 3.29
N MET A 687 9.98 27.11 3.79
CA MET A 687 11.15 27.59 3.05
C MET A 687 12.42 27.68 3.91
N PRO A 688 13.62 27.49 3.35
CA PRO A 688 14.88 27.63 4.08
C PRO A 688 15.14 29.09 4.47
N ASN A 689 15.98 29.31 5.49
CA ASN A 689 16.38 30.62 6.05
C ASN A 689 15.28 31.43 6.74
N MET A 690 14.13 31.63 6.08
CA MET A 690 12.95 32.27 6.61
C MET A 690 11.72 31.66 5.95
N ASP A 691 10.86 31.06 6.76
CA ASP A 691 9.65 30.38 6.30
C ASP A 691 8.51 31.38 5.99
N GLY A 692 7.41 30.90 5.38
CA GLY A 692 6.29 31.76 5.01
C GLY A 692 5.54 32.36 6.20
N PHE A 693 5.56 31.70 7.37
CA PHE A 693 4.96 32.24 8.58
C PHE A 693 5.81 33.36 9.18
N GLU A 694 7.13 33.19 9.24
CA GLU A 694 8.09 34.18 9.70
C GLU A 694 8.08 35.42 8.79
N LEU A 695 8.07 35.22 7.47
CA LEU A 695 7.92 36.30 6.50
C LEU A 695 6.63 37.10 6.75
N CYS A 696 5.49 36.42 6.95
CA CYS A 696 4.23 37.06 7.24
C CYS A 696 4.28 37.87 8.56
N GLN A 697 4.91 37.34 9.62
CA GLN A 697 5.09 38.06 10.88
C GLN A 697 5.91 39.33 10.71
N HIS A 698 6.99 39.28 9.92
CA HIS A 698 7.82 40.44 9.61
C HIS A 698 7.04 41.52 8.85
N ILE A 699 6.24 41.13 7.85
CA ILE A 699 5.41 42.04 7.07
C ILE A 699 4.33 42.68 7.95
N ARG A 700 3.64 41.90 8.79
CA ARG A 700 2.55 42.40 9.66
C ARG A 700 3.04 43.24 10.84
N SER A 701 4.33 43.16 11.17
CA SER A 701 4.95 44.00 12.21
C SER A 701 5.37 45.39 11.71
N ASP A 702 5.29 45.65 10.40
CA ASP A 702 5.69 46.92 9.78
C ASP A 702 4.48 47.62 9.14
N HIS A 703 4.11 48.78 9.69
CA HIS A 703 2.94 49.56 9.29
C HIS A 703 2.91 49.98 7.81
N ARG A 704 4.04 49.90 7.10
CA ARG A 704 4.10 50.17 5.66
C ARG A 704 3.35 49.12 4.83
N PHE A 705 3.15 47.91 5.37
CA PHE A 705 2.56 46.78 4.64
C PHE A 705 1.21 46.32 5.19
N ASP A 706 0.55 47.14 6.01
CA ASP A 706 -0.73 46.81 6.66
C ASP A 706 -1.83 46.45 5.64
N GLN A 707 -1.74 46.97 4.41
CA GLN A 707 -2.71 46.70 3.34
C GLN A 707 -2.26 45.60 2.36
N LEU A 708 -1.03 45.09 2.47
CA LEU A 708 -0.49 44.11 1.54
C LEU A 708 -1.07 42.73 1.81
N LYS A 709 -1.65 42.11 0.78
CA LYS A 709 -2.27 40.79 0.88
C LYS A 709 -1.23 39.67 0.75
N ILE A 710 -1.42 38.61 1.53
CA ILE A 710 -0.52 37.44 1.55
C ILE A 710 -1.35 36.17 1.33
N ILE A 711 -1.06 35.44 0.26
CA ILE A 711 -1.60 34.11 -0.02
C ILE A 711 -0.51 33.09 0.28
N ALA A 712 -0.80 32.12 1.13
CA ALA A 712 0.08 30.99 1.38
C ALA A 712 -0.26 29.83 0.44
N VAL A 713 0.74 29.22 -0.18
CA VAL A 713 0.59 28.01 -0.98
C VAL A 713 1.20 26.83 -0.22
N THR A 714 0.50 25.70 -0.13
CA THR A 714 0.95 24.51 0.61
C THR A 714 0.74 23.23 -0.21
N SER A 715 1.62 22.24 -0.05
CA SER A 715 1.53 20.92 -0.70
C SER A 715 0.41 20.04 -0.13
N LEU A 716 0.07 20.19 1.16
CA LEU A 716 -1.01 19.46 1.85
C LEU A 716 -1.75 20.39 2.82
N ALA A 717 -3.06 20.54 2.63
CA ALA A 717 -3.90 21.37 3.48
C ALA A 717 -4.30 20.60 4.75
N ALA A 718 -3.48 20.67 5.81
CA ALA A 718 -3.94 20.33 7.15
C ALA A 718 -4.65 21.53 7.80
N ASP A 719 -5.84 21.33 8.37
CA ASP A 719 -6.65 22.36 9.02
C ASP A 719 -5.89 23.12 10.14
N GLU A 720 -4.87 22.50 10.72
CA GLU A 720 -4.01 23.10 11.75
C GLU A 720 -3.09 24.22 11.23
N HIS A 721 -2.51 24.07 10.03
CA HIS A 721 -1.66 25.10 9.41
C HIS A 721 -2.48 26.33 8.99
N ILE A 722 -3.70 26.11 8.49
CA ILE A 722 -4.65 27.17 8.13
C ILE A 722 -5.06 27.96 9.39
N ALA A 723 -5.35 27.27 10.50
CA ALA A 723 -5.71 27.90 11.77
C ALA A 723 -4.53 28.68 12.38
N LYS A 724 -3.31 28.15 12.28
CA LYS A 724 -2.09 28.81 12.77
C LYS A 724 -1.79 30.09 11.99
N GLY A 725 -1.82 30.05 10.66
CA GLY A 725 -1.44 31.24 9.90
C GLY A 725 -2.56 32.27 9.71
N LYS A 726 -3.84 31.92 9.86
CA LYS A 726 -4.91 32.93 10.05
C LYS A 726 -4.69 33.80 11.30
N LYS A 727 -4.10 33.24 12.37
CA LYS A 727 -3.72 34.02 13.57
C LYS A 727 -2.51 34.94 13.32
N ILE A 728 -1.69 34.62 12.32
CA ILE A 728 -0.44 35.33 12.00
C ILE A 728 -0.65 36.41 10.92
N GLY A 729 -1.81 36.40 10.24
CA GLY A 729 -2.21 37.46 9.30
C GLY A 729 -2.08 37.11 7.82
N ILE A 730 -2.05 35.80 7.48
CA ILE A 730 -2.19 35.30 6.11
C ILE A 730 -3.66 35.44 5.69
N ASP A 731 -3.90 36.01 4.50
CA ASP A 731 -5.22 36.35 4.01
C ASP A 731 -5.94 35.17 3.33
N ASP A 732 -5.19 34.29 2.64
CA ASP A 732 -5.77 33.13 1.95
C ASP A 732 -4.77 31.94 1.85
N TYR A 733 -5.30 30.74 1.62
CA TYR A 733 -4.55 29.49 1.51
C TYR A 733 -4.93 28.73 0.26
N GLN A 734 -3.94 28.34 -0.53
CA GLN A 734 -4.14 27.57 -1.75
C GLN A 734 -3.26 26.32 -1.77
N ILE A 735 -3.74 25.26 -2.42
CA ILE A 735 -2.97 24.04 -2.62
C ILE A 735 -2.02 24.27 -3.80
N LYS A 736 -0.76 23.82 -3.69
CA LYS A 736 0.22 23.89 -4.79
C LYS A 736 -0.35 23.21 -6.04
N LEU A 737 -0.08 23.79 -7.21
CA LEU A 737 -0.49 23.31 -8.55
C LEU A 737 -1.99 23.41 -8.92
N ASP A 738 -2.88 23.91 -8.05
CA ASP A 738 -4.27 24.20 -8.42
C ASP A 738 -4.38 25.60 -9.08
N LYS A 739 -4.13 25.67 -10.40
CA LYS A 739 -4.14 26.93 -11.18
C LYS A 739 -5.43 27.70 -11.01
N GLU A 740 -6.58 27.03 -11.12
CA GLU A 740 -7.89 27.70 -11.12
C GLU A 740 -8.20 28.34 -9.76
N LYS A 741 -7.97 27.61 -8.66
CA LYS A 741 -8.20 28.17 -7.32
C LYS A 741 -7.21 29.26 -6.97
N LEU A 742 -5.94 29.11 -7.36
CA LEU A 742 -4.94 30.15 -7.13
C LEU A 742 -5.28 31.44 -7.88
N LEU A 743 -5.63 31.36 -9.16
CA LEU A 743 -6.02 32.55 -9.93
C LEU A 743 -7.28 33.21 -9.37
N ALA A 744 -8.29 32.42 -8.97
CA ALA A 744 -9.49 32.94 -8.33
C ALA A 744 -9.18 33.64 -6.98
N SER A 745 -8.25 33.08 -6.20
CA SER A 745 -7.81 33.66 -4.92
C SER A 745 -7.01 34.95 -5.13
N ILE A 746 -6.11 34.99 -6.11
CA ILE A 746 -5.38 36.20 -6.48
C ILE A 746 -6.38 37.28 -6.90
N ASP A 747 -7.37 36.96 -7.73
CA ASP A 747 -8.39 37.90 -8.19
C ASP A 747 -9.26 38.45 -7.05
N ALA A 748 -9.57 37.61 -6.06
CA ALA A 748 -10.35 38.01 -4.89
C ALA A 748 -9.56 38.94 -3.96
N ASN A 749 -8.25 38.74 -3.82
CA ASN A 749 -7.39 39.49 -2.91
C ASN A 749 -6.76 40.75 -3.53
N ILE A 750 -6.79 40.88 -4.87
CA ILE A 750 -6.27 42.04 -5.59
C ILE A 750 -7.35 43.13 -5.87
N ARG A 751 -8.63 42.84 -5.57
CA ARG A 751 -9.78 43.72 -5.85
C ARG A 751 -9.96 44.88 -4.90
#